data_AF-A0A5N9HHQ4-F1
#
_entry.id   AF-A0A5N9HHQ4-F1
#
_cell.length_a   1.000
_cell.length_b   1.000
_cell.length_c   1.000
_cell.angle_alpha   90.00
_cell.angle_beta   90.00
_cell.angle_gamma   90.00
#
_symmetry.space_group_name_H-M   'P 1'
#
loop_
_entity.id
_entity.type
_entity.pdbx_description
1 polymer ?
#
loop_
_entity_poly.entity_id
_entity_poly.type
_entity_poly.pdbx_seq_one_letter_code
_entity_poly.pdbx_strand_id
1 'polypeptide(L)'
;ILKIRESDGKCLGRIKLQNNSKPRSIVINNGVLYASTNKGLYSRDLSTNSSKYCKADNAFKYSEGIAVSNGYIYSSYHYRIYGNKLSGTCPSSTKDDVKNTSWGYYMDGLDSDPNNPGVLYMMSYSKHKMFKLTVSWSGSNMTVTQNWGKGSRKYQQTSTASNTYFYYPRGLAYDSTNNRIIVADYSNKAVQFFENDGTWLKTIGGAAAVTRMSAAHKAIKAVVTDANLTSGVNFGFGYWSSSWNSKKGHWPPGYSKWNGNITTGNATPCDIQNCLLVRVHKDGAARINQIISGVNANGGTDAWTFMKIAEEYYGHLTDSPVDAKSPCQKSYVIVIGDGDWYNHTKAVNLAKGLKNKGIKTFAVAFGTGISSGGLSRFNALAKAGGTEKAIIAQTAASLKTQLQSAISQIIASKLSFTAPAITATLNQSGSLFQAQFDYNQDKEWTGTIKRTAISSNGVLDTKDKNNWTALDKLPKTNKRKIWTALEPGAADYKLNYNNWVDTNASDIEAIFDQFGLNVLDYHRKTNNADGSTNNKRCANSAGVADGTDDDLKGLINFVRGTDYFDYDADCNLTETRDKPMGDIYHSQLVVVGPPNADTAYTSENQESYYRKLNAYDIWAKTLNKRKEVLYVGSNSGLLHAIDAKTGVELWGFIPPFIAAKLPRVVNTLLNKDAPSASGGSNAVYGVDGSPVQHDIYFHSPYDKSPGWHTILFVPYGRGGNGFTILDITDPDKPLHLVSIYNETIDTTVFRMDHEGQISKYRYIPRSMSLSGTKEAKTAGDNYHNDNTVSKTCDSSGTTACFKGKSWTVEIPGLTKSDLTIYLDNILTTNYAISYDSNNDTVLTFNKEMEYDADEAIGKLKNNANIGIEISPTAKNIGVSNPDWDYSGLGETWSDPRIFRLPNNMAGDSNLKDDTYVAVMGGGFGTQFSGVGSNLMLIDLQDTKNKGKDIGKLVKVLPIEDLKTSDIVNSVPASVTLITADKARGVDFRGGLVYASDLEGKITKFNFTNLQRDANNQTPLKGYEQTTMFDVSANKTNGRYMYHALDAAIGKTTNSLWLYAGTGDAQRLNDRTVGTSNVMIGIRDKWYPKFAFTSTPSKAADLTNCRNTTNDKDPTQCKVQKSQKGWYVTLNDFAKVTSEPAVNNGRVLFPVYRPSKSANKCDLGDAFICTTDDECGTFASFLGKDTNATQKGETCRYVGKGVLSKIVFFAGKIFANISGQSAGSVSDIVTLDAASGDVDTYRTSWRENF
;
A
#
# COMPACT_ATOMS: atom_id res chain seq x y z
N ILE A 1 6.62 -11.32 -36.37
CA ILE A 1 5.24 -11.87 -36.48
C ILE A 1 5.34 -13.38 -36.40
N LEU A 2 4.59 -14.03 -35.51
CA LEU A 2 4.60 -15.50 -35.36
C LEU A 2 3.58 -16.13 -36.31
N LYS A 3 3.91 -17.29 -36.88
CA LYS A 3 2.99 -18.12 -37.65
C LYS A 3 2.48 -19.19 -36.71
N ILE A 4 1.20 -19.19 -36.41
CA ILE A 4 0.58 -20.13 -35.48
C ILE A 4 -0.38 -21.00 -36.30
N ARG A 5 -0.27 -22.32 -36.14
CA ARG A 5 -1.22 -23.26 -36.73
C ARG A 5 -2.50 -23.23 -35.93
N GLU A 6 -3.61 -22.92 -36.59
CA GLU A 6 -4.91 -22.75 -35.93
C GLU A 6 -5.40 -24.01 -35.22
N SER A 7 -5.15 -25.20 -35.79
CA SER A 7 -5.66 -26.46 -35.26
C SER A 7 -5.11 -26.88 -33.89
N ASP A 8 -3.90 -26.45 -33.54
CA ASP A 8 -3.20 -26.92 -32.33
C ASP A 8 -2.29 -25.88 -31.68
N GLY A 9 -2.33 -24.63 -32.14
CA GLY A 9 -1.50 -23.55 -31.61
C GLY A 9 0.01 -23.71 -31.89
N LYS A 10 0.44 -24.71 -32.68
CA LYS A 10 1.86 -24.94 -32.93
C LYS A 10 2.47 -23.74 -33.66
N CYS A 11 3.56 -23.19 -33.10
CA CYS A 11 4.34 -22.17 -33.78
C CYS A 11 5.04 -22.79 -35.01
N LEU A 12 4.62 -22.39 -36.20
CA LEU A 12 5.17 -22.80 -37.50
C LEU A 12 6.35 -21.93 -37.95
N GLY A 13 6.91 -21.15 -37.02
CA GLY A 13 8.02 -20.23 -37.25
C GLY A 13 7.61 -18.76 -37.23
N ARG A 14 8.51 -17.88 -37.69
CA ARG A 14 8.32 -16.42 -37.62
C ARG A 14 8.58 -15.75 -38.96
N ILE A 15 7.77 -14.73 -39.26
CA ILE A 15 8.08 -13.73 -40.29
C ILE A 15 8.94 -12.66 -39.59
N LYS A 16 10.20 -12.56 -40.00
CA LYS A 16 11.13 -11.51 -39.59
C LYS A 16 10.84 -10.26 -40.42
N LEU A 17 10.55 -9.16 -39.75
CA LEU A 17 10.46 -7.85 -40.40
C LEU A 17 11.89 -7.32 -40.62
N GLN A 18 12.12 -6.61 -41.73
CA GLN A 18 13.43 -6.03 -42.03
C GLN A 18 13.68 -4.75 -41.20
N ASN A 19 14.95 -4.34 -41.07
CA ASN A 19 15.37 -3.06 -40.47
C ASN A 19 14.86 -2.78 -39.04
N ASN A 20 14.80 -3.82 -38.17
CA ASN A 20 14.33 -3.71 -36.79
C ASN A 20 12.93 -3.09 -36.62
N SER A 21 12.06 -3.28 -37.62
CA SER A 21 10.68 -2.77 -37.57
C SER A 21 9.84 -3.54 -36.54
N LYS A 22 9.04 -2.83 -35.74
CA LYS A 22 8.16 -3.39 -34.71
C LYS A 22 6.69 -3.32 -35.18
N PRO A 23 5.97 -4.45 -35.30
CA PRO A 23 4.56 -4.44 -35.68
C PRO A 23 3.70 -3.95 -34.51
N ARG A 24 2.63 -3.21 -34.81
CA ARG A 24 1.65 -2.70 -33.83
C ARG A 24 0.28 -3.36 -33.99
N SER A 25 -0.20 -3.48 -35.23
CA SER A 25 -1.46 -4.14 -35.58
C SER A 25 -1.29 -4.97 -36.86
N ILE A 26 -2.12 -6.00 -37.04
CA ILE A 26 -2.04 -6.97 -38.14
C ILE A 26 -3.46 -7.33 -38.61
N VAL A 27 -3.65 -7.41 -39.92
CA VAL A 27 -4.87 -7.94 -40.53
C VAL A 27 -4.50 -8.79 -41.75
N ILE A 28 -5.26 -9.86 -42.01
CA ILE A 28 -5.13 -10.67 -43.22
C ILE A 28 -6.40 -10.47 -44.04
N ASN A 29 -6.25 -10.09 -45.30
CA ASN A 29 -7.38 -10.01 -46.23
C ASN A 29 -6.96 -10.54 -47.61
N ASN A 30 -7.79 -11.38 -48.21
CA ASN A 30 -7.58 -11.99 -49.54
C ASN A 30 -6.16 -12.57 -49.74
N GLY A 31 -5.67 -13.32 -48.75
CA GLY A 31 -4.34 -13.96 -48.81
C GLY A 31 -3.16 -13.00 -48.65
N VAL A 32 -3.40 -11.74 -48.28
CA VAL A 32 -2.37 -10.74 -48.04
C VAL A 32 -2.37 -10.35 -46.56
N LEU A 33 -1.22 -10.47 -45.93
CA LEU A 33 -0.98 -9.96 -44.57
C LEU A 33 -0.56 -8.49 -44.64
N TYR A 34 -1.25 -7.66 -43.90
CA TYR A 34 -0.91 -6.27 -43.65
C TYR A 34 -0.50 -6.11 -42.19
N ALA A 35 0.54 -5.32 -41.93
CA ALA A 35 0.97 -4.98 -40.58
C ALA A 35 1.37 -3.51 -40.49
N SER A 36 0.78 -2.78 -39.54
CA SER A 36 1.26 -1.44 -39.17
C SER A 36 2.57 -1.59 -38.39
N THR A 37 3.56 -0.74 -38.68
CA THR A 37 4.87 -0.79 -38.03
C THR A 37 5.40 0.60 -37.76
N ASN A 38 6.38 0.75 -36.87
CA ASN A 38 7.10 2.02 -36.67
C ASN A 38 7.81 2.58 -37.94
N LYS A 39 7.79 1.85 -39.05
CA LYS A 39 8.33 2.26 -40.36
C LYS A 39 7.24 2.46 -41.44
N GLY A 40 5.96 2.32 -41.08
CA GLY A 40 4.82 2.41 -42.00
C GLY A 40 4.14 1.05 -42.20
N LEU A 41 3.35 0.93 -43.28
CA LEU A 41 2.62 -0.29 -43.58
C LEU A 41 3.52 -1.34 -44.25
N TYR A 42 3.61 -2.51 -43.64
CA TYR A 42 4.20 -3.70 -44.22
C TYR A 42 3.11 -4.56 -44.84
N SER A 43 3.34 -5.07 -46.06
CA SER A 43 2.46 -6.02 -46.72
C SER A 43 3.23 -7.26 -47.14
N ARG A 44 2.58 -8.43 -47.06
CA ARG A 44 3.11 -9.70 -47.54
C ARG A 44 2.01 -10.52 -48.18
N ASP A 45 2.21 -10.86 -49.45
CA ASP A 45 1.40 -11.87 -50.11
C ASP A 45 1.80 -13.25 -49.56
N LEU A 46 0.84 -13.96 -48.98
CA LEU A 46 1.08 -15.24 -48.32
C LEU A 46 1.23 -16.40 -49.32
N SER A 47 0.73 -16.24 -50.54
CA SER A 47 0.86 -17.24 -51.61
C SER A 47 2.23 -17.19 -52.28
N THR A 48 2.71 -15.98 -52.60
CA THR A 48 3.99 -15.77 -53.29
C THR A 48 5.15 -15.53 -52.34
N ASN A 49 4.88 -15.36 -51.04
CA ASN A 49 5.86 -14.97 -50.02
C ASN A 49 6.57 -13.62 -50.31
N SER A 50 6.05 -12.84 -51.25
CA SER A 50 6.56 -11.52 -51.60
C SER A 50 6.16 -10.49 -50.54
N SER A 51 7.13 -9.70 -50.09
CA SER A 51 6.96 -8.69 -49.03
C SER A 51 7.40 -7.32 -49.52
N LYS A 52 6.70 -6.27 -49.10
CA LYS A 52 7.13 -4.88 -49.33
C LYS A 52 6.66 -3.95 -48.22
N TYR A 53 7.43 -2.89 -48.01
CA TYR A 53 6.99 -1.73 -47.23
C TYR A 53 6.34 -0.72 -48.16
N CYS A 54 5.10 -0.35 -47.87
CA CYS A 54 4.35 0.61 -48.66
C CYS A 54 4.80 2.05 -48.37
N LYS A 55 4.73 2.94 -49.37
CA LYS A 55 5.03 4.38 -49.24
C LYS A 55 3.93 5.16 -48.49
N ALA A 56 3.38 4.62 -47.40
CA ALA A 56 2.32 5.27 -46.64
C ALA A 56 2.87 5.96 -45.37
N ASP A 57 2.36 7.15 -45.04
CA ASP A 57 2.89 8.09 -44.04
C ASP A 57 2.47 7.73 -42.58
N ASN A 58 2.51 8.72 -41.67
CA ASN A 58 2.21 8.63 -40.23
C ASN A 58 0.93 7.86 -39.88
N ALA A 59 -0.05 7.79 -40.79
CA ALA A 59 -1.30 7.04 -40.63
C ALA A 59 -1.10 5.56 -40.25
N PHE A 60 0.00 4.92 -40.68
CA PHE A 60 0.31 3.54 -40.31
C PHE A 60 1.47 3.40 -39.32
N LYS A 61 2.30 4.44 -39.15
CA LYS A 61 3.46 4.39 -38.23
C LYS A 61 3.06 4.27 -36.77
N TYR A 62 1.96 4.91 -36.42
CA TYR A 62 1.45 5.02 -35.05
C TYR A 62 0.12 4.30 -34.85
N SER A 63 -0.36 3.56 -35.86
CA SER A 63 -1.67 2.94 -35.83
C SER A 63 -1.71 1.69 -34.97
N GLU A 64 -2.64 1.67 -34.02
CA GLU A 64 -2.89 0.55 -33.11
C GLU A 64 -4.04 -0.37 -33.59
N GLY A 65 -4.79 0.05 -34.62
CA GLY A 65 -5.77 -0.79 -35.33
C GLY A 65 -5.65 -0.62 -36.84
N ILE A 66 -5.82 -1.72 -37.60
CA ILE A 66 -5.95 -1.67 -39.06
C ILE A 66 -7.03 -2.64 -39.53
N ALA A 67 -7.81 -2.25 -40.53
CA ALA A 67 -8.83 -3.10 -41.14
C ALA A 67 -8.84 -2.92 -42.66
N VAL A 68 -9.28 -3.94 -43.41
CA VAL A 68 -9.41 -3.83 -44.87
C VAL A 68 -10.82 -4.17 -45.28
N SER A 69 -11.54 -3.21 -45.86
CA SER A 69 -12.91 -3.43 -46.34
C SER A 69 -13.14 -2.73 -47.68
N ASN A 70 -13.85 -3.40 -48.58
CA ASN A 70 -14.26 -2.89 -49.89
C ASN A 70 -13.11 -2.31 -50.76
N GLY A 71 -11.93 -2.94 -50.72
CA GLY A 71 -10.75 -2.47 -51.47
C GLY A 71 -10.06 -1.24 -50.88
N TYR A 72 -10.42 -0.84 -49.66
CA TYR A 72 -9.76 0.21 -48.88
C TYR A 72 -9.14 -0.39 -47.62
N ILE A 73 -8.01 0.17 -47.19
CA ILE A 73 -7.40 -0.10 -45.90
C ILE A 73 -7.61 1.11 -44.99
N TYR A 74 -8.02 0.82 -43.76
CA TYR A 74 -8.29 1.78 -42.71
C TYR A 74 -7.27 1.62 -41.59
N SER A 75 -6.93 2.72 -40.94
CA SER A 75 -6.04 2.73 -39.79
C SER A 75 -6.53 3.72 -38.74
N SER A 76 -6.35 3.39 -37.46
CA SER A 76 -6.78 4.22 -36.33
C SER A 76 -5.58 4.67 -35.49
N TYR A 77 -5.47 5.99 -35.28
CA TYR A 77 -4.48 6.58 -34.39
C TYR A 77 -5.02 7.81 -33.69
N HIS A 78 -4.86 7.85 -32.37
CA HIS A 78 -5.47 8.83 -31.48
C HIS A 78 -7.00 8.92 -31.65
N TYR A 79 -7.50 10.11 -31.97
CA TYR A 79 -8.91 10.39 -32.26
C TYR A 79 -9.20 10.40 -33.76
N ARG A 80 -8.35 9.78 -34.59
CA ARG A 80 -8.43 9.84 -36.06
C ARG A 80 -8.56 8.46 -36.69
N ILE A 81 -9.39 8.39 -37.73
CA ILE A 81 -9.44 7.27 -38.68
C ILE A 81 -8.92 7.75 -40.02
N TYR A 82 -7.99 7.00 -40.59
CA TYR A 82 -7.40 7.22 -41.90
C TYR A 82 -7.93 6.15 -42.85
N GLY A 83 -8.18 6.53 -44.11
CA GLY A 83 -8.63 5.62 -45.14
C GLY A 83 -7.82 5.76 -46.42
N ASN A 84 -7.52 4.64 -47.07
CA ASN A 84 -6.74 4.59 -48.32
C ASN A 84 -7.25 3.53 -49.28
N LYS A 85 -7.35 3.88 -50.56
CA LYS A 85 -7.64 2.91 -51.62
C LYS A 85 -6.43 2.03 -51.87
N LEU A 86 -6.61 0.71 -51.88
CA LEU A 86 -5.55 -0.25 -52.21
C LEU A 86 -5.36 -0.35 -53.74
N SER A 87 -4.10 -0.46 -54.17
CA SER A 87 -3.69 -0.81 -55.53
C SER A 87 -2.69 -1.96 -55.44
N GLY A 88 -3.18 -3.19 -55.66
CA GLY A 88 -2.46 -4.41 -55.30
C GLY A 88 -2.32 -4.52 -53.77
N THR A 89 -1.15 -4.92 -53.29
CA THR A 89 -0.87 -5.12 -51.86
C THR A 89 -0.39 -3.85 -51.11
N CYS A 90 -0.50 -2.67 -51.71
CA CYS A 90 -0.20 -1.38 -51.05
C CYS A 90 -1.24 -0.30 -51.36
N PRO A 91 -1.36 0.74 -50.53
CA PRO A 91 -2.09 1.96 -50.85
C PRO A 91 -1.67 2.58 -52.20
N SER A 92 -2.66 3.06 -52.94
CA SER A 92 -2.51 3.66 -54.28
C SER A 92 -2.01 5.12 -54.29
N SER A 93 -2.08 5.79 -53.14
CA SER A 93 -1.69 7.20 -52.98
C SER A 93 -0.94 7.41 -51.66
N THR A 94 -0.18 8.51 -51.55
CA THR A 94 0.45 8.96 -50.29
C THR A 94 -0.41 9.95 -49.50
N LYS A 95 -1.61 10.30 -50.00
CA LYS A 95 -2.57 11.17 -49.31
C LYS A 95 -3.70 10.33 -48.73
N ASP A 96 -3.72 10.21 -47.42
CA ASP A 96 -4.79 9.58 -46.66
C ASP A 96 -5.96 10.58 -46.51
N ASP A 97 -7.22 10.15 -46.64
CA ASP A 97 -8.33 10.95 -46.09
C ASP A 97 -8.47 10.65 -44.60
N VAL A 98 -8.61 11.70 -43.79
CA VAL A 98 -8.55 11.65 -42.33
C VAL A 98 -9.84 12.19 -41.76
N LYS A 99 -10.46 11.44 -40.85
CA LYS A 99 -11.60 11.91 -40.07
C LYS A 99 -11.26 11.95 -38.60
N ASN A 100 -11.42 13.13 -38.00
CA ASN A 100 -11.39 13.31 -36.56
C ASN A 100 -12.69 12.77 -35.98
N THR A 101 -12.61 12.05 -34.87
CA THR A 101 -13.73 11.44 -34.18
C THR A 101 -13.78 11.94 -32.74
N SER A 102 -14.98 12.02 -32.16
CA SER A 102 -15.17 12.37 -30.74
C SER A 102 -15.13 11.14 -29.82
N TRP A 103 -14.74 9.98 -30.35
CA TRP A 103 -14.96 8.68 -29.72
C TRP A 103 -13.88 8.28 -28.71
N GLY A 104 -12.85 9.11 -28.52
CA GLY A 104 -11.76 8.96 -27.55
C GLY A 104 -10.37 9.28 -28.11
N TYR A 105 -9.35 9.30 -27.26
CA TYR A 105 -7.97 9.70 -27.61
C TYR A 105 -7.04 8.51 -27.90
N TYR A 106 -7.47 7.27 -27.62
CA TYR A 106 -6.75 6.03 -27.91
C TYR A 106 -7.72 4.99 -28.50
N MET A 107 -7.66 4.81 -29.83
CA MET A 107 -8.46 3.84 -30.60
C MET A 107 -7.65 2.59 -30.89
N ASP A 108 -7.66 1.67 -29.92
CA ASP A 108 -6.88 0.44 -29.94
C ASP A 108 -7.79 -0.71 -30.40
N GLY A 109 -7.56 -1.21 -31.62
CA GLY A 109 -8.37 -2.26 -32.23
C GLY A 109 -9.38 -1.73 -33.25
N LEU A 110 -9.28 -2.25 -34.47
CA LEU A 110 -10.14 -1.94 -35.60
C LEU A 110 -10.22 -3.20 -36.45
N ASP A 111 -11.43 -3.62 -36.79
CA ASP A 111 -11.63 -4.70 -37.75
C ASP A 111 -12.87 -4.45 -38.60
N SER A 112 -12.97 -5.12 -39.74
CA SER A 112 -14.09 -5.01 -40.67
C SER A 112 -15.00 -6.21 -40.61
N ASP A 113 -16.29 -5.98 -40.80
CA ASP A 113 -17.23 -7.06 -41.09
C ASP A 113 -17.02 -7.53 -42.54
N PRO A 114 -16.51 -8.76 -42.78
CA PRO A 114 -16.29 -9.27 -44.13
C PRO A 114 -17.61 -9.55 -44.87
N ASN A 115 -18.72 -9.72 -44.14
CA ASN A 115 -20.03 -9.99 -44.71
C ASN A 115 -20.79 -8.70 -45.06
N ASN A 116 -20.39 -7.55 -44.51
CA ASN A 116 -21.00 -6.24 -44.77
C ASN A 116 -19.93 -5.21 -45.19
N PRO A 117 -19.68 -5.06 -46.51
CA PRO A 117 -18.69 -4.12 -47.03
C PRO A 117 -18.91 -2.70 -46.51
N GLY A 118 -17.84 -2.09 -45.97
CA GLY A 118 -17.89 -0.74 -45.39
C GLY A 118 -18.28 -0.68 -43.91
N VAL A 119 -18.68 -1.79 -43.28
CA VAL A 119 -18.91 -1.83 -41.82
C VAL A 119 -17.60 -2.14 -41.09
N LEU A 120 -17.25 -1.29 -40.14
CA LEU A 120 -16.10 -1.45 -39.26
C LEU A 120 -16.55 -1.50 -37.81
N TYR A 121 -15.85 -2.29 -37.00
CA TYR A 121 -15.93 -2.24 -35.55
C TYR A 121 -14.64 -1.67 -35.00
N MET A 122 -14.77 -0.76 -34.04
CA MET A 122 -13.65 -0.05 -33.46
C MET A 122 -13.74 -0.10 -31.95
N MET A 123 -12.59 -0.20 -31.30
CA MET A 123 -12.49 -0.23 -29.86
C MET A 123 -11.78 1.01 -29.34
N SER A 124 -12.36 1.67 -28.33
CA SER A 124 -11.72 2.78 -27.63
C SER A 124 -11.16 2.33 -26.29
N TYR A 125 -9.84 2.41 -26.17
CA TYR A 125 -9.11 2.19 -24.93
C TYR A 125 -9.52 3.23 -23.87
N SER A 126 -9.56 4.52 -24.26
CA SER A 126 -9.82 5.63 -23.33
C SER A 126 -11.29 5.80 -22.92
N LYS A 127 -12.23 5.42 -23.79
CA LYS A 127 -13.68 5.56 -23.50
C LYS A 127 -14.32 4.26 -23.04
N HIS A 128 -13.58 3.14 -23.03
CA HIS A 128 -14.09 1.84 -22.60
C HIS A 128 -15.35 1.43 -23.36
N LYS A 129 -15.34 1.69 -24.68
CA LYS A 129 -16.49 1.48 -25.56
C LYS A 129 -16.07 0.83 -26.86
N MET A 130 -16.93 -0.07 -27.33
CA MET A 130 -16.94 -0.59 -28.68
C MET A 130 -17.89 0.23 -29.54
N PHE A 131 -17.49 0.52 -30.77
CA PHE A 131 -18.27 1.28 -31.72
C PHE A 131 -18.48 0.48 -33.01
N LYS A 132 -19.68 0.59 -33.58
CA LYS A 132 -19.95 0.17 -34.96
C LYS A 132 -20.00 1.39 -35.85
N LEU A 133 -19.27 1.30 -36.95
CA LEU A 133 -19.09 2.37 -37.91
C LEU A 133 -19.51 1.89 -39.30
N THR A 134 -20.13 2.78 -40.06
CA THR A 134 -20.33 2.61 -41.50
C THR A 134 -19.43 3.60 -42.22
N VAL A 135 -18.63 3.10 -43.16
CA VAL A 135 -17.70 3.90 -43.96
C VAL A 135 -18.11 3.85 -45.41
N SER A 136 -18.27 5.03 -46.01
CA SER A 136 -18.59 5.19 -47.43
C SER A 136 -17.59 6.13 -48.10
N TRP A 137 -17.46 5.99 -49.42
CA TRP A 137 -16.53 6.78 -50.22
C TRP A 137 -17.25 7.47 -51.37
N SER A 138 -17.01 8.77 -51.53
CA SER A 138 -17.40 9.55 -52.70
C SER A 138 -16.15 10.15 -53.33
N GLY A 139 -15.68 9.55 -54.42
CA GLY A 139 -14.36 9.84 -54.99
C GLY A 139 -13.24 9.51 -54.01
N SER A 140 -12.42 10.49 -53.67
CA SER A 140 -11.33 10.38 -52.68
C SER A 140 -11.72 10.81 -51.26
N ASN A 141 -12.99 11.12 -51.01
CA ASN A 141 -13.49 11.55 -49.70
C ASN A 141 -14.20 10.39 -48.99
N MET A 142 -13.69 10.04 -47.81
CA MET A 142 -14.27 9.10 -46.86
C MET A 142 -15.36 9.80 -46.05
N THR A 143 -16.44 9.10 -45.72
CA THR A 143 -17.41 9.50 -44.68
C THR A 143 -17.49 8.38 -43.66
N VAL A 144 -17.43 8.71 -42.37
CA VAL A 144 -17.53 7.74 -41.28
C VAL A 144 -18.72 8.11 -40.40
N THR A 145 -19.69 7.20 -40.31
CA THR A 145 -20.89 7.36 -39.49
C THR A 145 -20.85 6.37 -38.33
N GLN A 146 -20.98 6.85 -37.09
CA GLN A 146 -21.19 5.97 -35.92
C GLN A 146 -22.63 5.47 -35.92
N ASN A 147 -22.81 4.16 -35.97
CA ASN A 147 -24.11 3.53 -35.84
C ASN A 147 -24.50 3.36 -34.36
N TRP A 148 -23.57 2.90 -33.53
CA TRP A 148 -23.75 2.79 -32.09
C TRP A 148 -22.42 2.76 -31.34
N GLY A 149 -22.45 3.02 -30.04
CA GLY A 149 -21.32 2.88 -29.12
C GLY A 149 -21.78 2.24 -27.81
N LYS A 150 -21.30 1.02 -27.52
CA LYS A 150 -21.69 0.23 -26.34
C LYS A 150 -20.49 -0.03 -25.43
N GLY A 151 -20.76 -0.09 -24.13
CA GLY A 151 -19.75 -0.27 -23.09
C GLY A 151 -19.79 0.83 -22.03
N SER A 152 -19.50 0.46 -20.80
CA SER A 152 -19.17 1.39 -19.72
C SER A 152 -17.89 0.93 -19.04
N ARG A 153 -17.13 1.90 -18.51
CA ARG A 153 -15.90 1.64 -17.77
C ARG A 153 -16.24 0.96 -16.45
N LYS A 154 -15.90 -0.32 -16.29
CA LYS A 154 -15.96 -1.04 -15.00
C LYS A 154 -14.87 -2.12 -14.93
N TYR A 155 -14.10 -2.11 -13.85
CA TYR A 155 -13.06 -3.11 -13.58
C TYR A 155 -13.62 -4.41 -12.99
N GLN A 156 -13.22 -5.55 -13.55
CA GLN A 156 -13.58 -6.91 -13.15
C GLN A 156 -15.09 -7.19 -13.02
N GLN A 157 -15.93 -6.42 -13.70
CA GLN A 157 -17.37 -6.66 -13.75
C GLN A 157 -17.71 -7.64 -14.88
N THR A 158 -18.67 -8.53 -14.64
CA THR A 158 -19.16 -9.45 -15.67
C THR A 158 -20.18 -8.75 -16.56
N SER A 159 -19.88 -8.65 -17.86
CA SER A 159 -20.84 -8.21 -18.88
C SER A 159 -22.04 -9.16 -18.96
N THR A 160 -23.18 -8.61 -19.35
CA THR A 160 -24.44 -9.33 -19.62
C THR A 160 -25.01 -8.85 -20.94
N ALA A 161 -26.03 -9.54 -21.46
CA ALA A 161 -26.72 -9.12 -22.69
C ALA A 161 -27.21 -7.65 -22.64
N SER A 162 -27.64 -7.18 -21.47
CA SER A 162 -28.17 -5.81 -21.29
C SER A 162 -27.10 -4.78 -20.89
N ASN A 163 -26.02 -5.21 -20.24
CA ASN A 163 -24.99 -4.31 -19.71
C ASN A 163 -23.59 -4.79 -20.10
N THR A 164 -22.90 -4.03 -20.94
CA THR A 164 -21.54 -4.33 -21.40
C THR A 164 -20.52 -3.51 -20.62
N TYR A 165 -19.53 -4.17 -20.05
CA TYR A 165 -18.46 -3.55 -19.26
C TYR A 165 -17.10 -3.79 -19.92
N PHE A 166 -16.28 -2.75 -20.01
CA PHE A 166 -14.90 -2.84 -20.49
C PHE A 166 -13.94 -2.13 -19.53
N TYR A 167 -12.68 -2.57 -19.47
CA TYR A 167 -11.62 -1.88 -18.75
C TYR A 167 -10.34 -1.85 -19.57
N TYR A 168 -10.06 -0.68 -20.16
CA TYR A 168 -8.93 -0.43 -21.05
C TYR A 168 -8.75 -1.52 -22.12
N PRO A 169 -9.78 -1.76 -22.94
CA PRO A 169 -9.74 -2.78 -23.97
C PRO A 169 -8.73 -2.39 -25.06
N ARG A 170 -8.05 -3.37 -25.67
CA ARG A 170 -6.97 -3.11 -26.65
C ARG A 170 -7.10 -3.84 -27.98
N GLY A 171 -7.73 -5.01 -27.98
CA GLY A 171 -7.85 -5.83 -29.18
C GLY A 171 -9.30 -5.95 -29.61
N LEU A 172 -9.51 -5.94 -30.92
CA LEU A 172 -10.80 -6.23 -31.53
C LEU A 172 -10.54 -7.08 -32.77
N ALA A 173 -11.32 -8.14 -32.93
CA ALA A 173 -11.29 -9.00 -34.11
C ALA A 173 -12.73 -9.42 -34.48
N TYR A 174 -12.97 -9.62 -35.77
CA TYR A 174 -14.20 -10.21 -36.28
C TYR A 174 -13.99 -11.70 -36.57
N ASP A 175 -14.81 -12.55 -35.96
CA ASP A 175 -14.84 -13.98 -36.20
C ASP A 175 -15.84 -14.27 -37.32
N SER A 176 -15.33 -14.35 -38.55
CA SER A 176 -16.15 -14.58 -39.74
C SER A 176 -16.84 -15.94 -39.75
N THR A 177 -16.26 -16.94 -39.09
CA THR A 177 -16.80 -18.31 -39.03
C THR A 177 -18.06 -18.36 -38.19
N ASN A 178 -18.08 -17.63 -37.07
CA ASN A 178 -19.22 -17.60 -36.14
C ASN A 178 -20.04 -16.31 -36.22
N ASN A 179 -19.72 -15.42 -37.16
CA ASN A 179 -20.38 -14.13 -37.39
C ASN A 179 -20.54 -13.30 -36.11
N ARG A 180 -19.44 -13.07 -35.39
CA ARG A 180 -19.42 -12.40 -34.09
C ARG A 180 -18.17 -11.53 -33.91
N ILE A 181 -18.23 -10.62 -32.94
CA ILE A 181 -17.11 -9.74 -32.57
C ILE A 181 -16.41 -10.31 -31.33
N ILE A 182 -15.08 -10.26 -31.33
CA ILE A 182 -14.23 -10.66 -30.21
C ILE A 182 -13.45 -9.44 -29.73
N VAL A 183 -13.52 -9.18 -28.43
CA VAL A 183 -12.82 -8.07 -27.79
C VAL A 183 -11.83 -8.61 -26.76
N ALA A 184 -10.57 -8.20 -26.88
CA ALA A 184 -9.57 -8.40 -25.84
C ALA A 184 -9.70 -7.27 -24.81
N ASP A 185 -10.45 -7.56 -23.75
CA ASP A 185 -10.67 -6.66 -22.62
C ASP A 185 -9.48 -6.74 -21.65
N TYR A 186 -8.41 -6.09 -22.07
CA TYR A 186 -7.05 -6.28 -21.57
C TYR A 186 -6.94 -6.14 -20.05
N SER A 187 -7.51 -5.07 -19.46
CA SER A 187 -7.35 -4.87 -18.01
C SER A 187 -8.37 -5.63 -17.18
N ASN A 188 -9.51 -6.03 -17.75
CA ASN A 188 -10.40 -7.01 -17.11
C ASN A 188 -9.88 -8.45 -17.19
N LYS A 189 -8.74 -8.68 -17.88
CA LYS A 189 -8.13 -10.01 -18.04
C LYS A 189 -9.10 -10.99 -18.72
N ALA A 190 -9.90 -10.48 -19.65
CA ALA A 190 -11.01 -11.20 -20.25
C ALA A 190 -10.99 -11.09 -21.77
N VAL A 191 -11.51 -12.11 -22.44
CA VAL A 191 -11.87 -12.08 -23.85
C VAL A 191 -13.39 -12.16 -23.92
N GLN A 192 -14.01 -11.14 -24.50
CA GLN A 192 -15.47 -11.02 -24.57
C GLN A 192 -15.95 -11.21 -26.00
N PHE A 193 -17.11 -11.84 -26.15
CA PHE A 193 -17.73 -12.18 -27.43
C PHE A 193 -19.06 -11.45 -27.57
N PHE A 194 -19.36 -10.91 -28.74
CA PHE A 194 -20.56 -10.10 -29.00
C PHE A 194 -21.20 -10.43 -30.34
N GLU A 195 -22.50 -10.23 -30.41
CA GLU A 195 -23.25 -10.15 -31.67
C GLU A 195 -22.89 -8.87 -32.45
N ASN A 196 -23.30 -8.83 -33.72
CA ASN A 196 -23.03 -7.70 -34.65
C ASN A 196 -23.74 -6.39 -34.27
N ASP A 197 -24.70 -6.43 -33.34
CA ASP A 197 -25.35 -5.27 -32.74
C ASP A 197 -24.70 -4.84 -31.41
N GLY A 198 -23.61 -5.52 -31.02
CA GLY A 198 -22.88 -5.31 -29.78
C GLY A 198 -23.55 -5.91 -28.54
N THR A 199 -24.52 -6.81 -28.69
CA THR A 199 -25.09 -7.58 -27.59
C THR A 199 -24.07 -8.62 -27.11
N TRP A 200 -23.83 -8.67 -25.80
CA TRP A 200 -22.85 -9.60 -25.21
C TRP A 200 -23.34 -11.05 -25.30
N LEU A 201 -22.43 -11.96 -25.67
CA LEU A 201 -22.67 -13.39 -25.80
C LEU A 201 -22.07 -14.19 -24.64
N LYS A 202 -20.76 -14.05 -24.45
CA LYS A 202 -20.00 -14.77 -23.43
C LYS A 202 -18.66 -14.10 -23.14
N THR A 203 -18.04 -14.52 -22.04
CA THR A 203 -16.70 -14.09 -21.62
C THR A 203 -15.85 -15.30 -21.30
N ILE A 204 -14.58 -15.28 -21.70
CA ILE A 204 -13.54 -16.24 -21.29
C ILE A 204 -12.52 -15.46 -20.46
N GLY A 205 -12.13 -15.97 -19.29
CA GLY A 205 -11.28 -15.24 -18.36
C GLY A 205 -12.03 -14.23 -17.47
N GLY A 206 -11.31 -13.27 -16.90
CA GLY A 206 -11.86 -12.25 -16.01
C GLY A 206 -12.31 -12.75 -14.64
N ALA A 207 -13.18 -12.00 -13.95
CA ALA A 207 -13.67 -12.32 -12.61
C ALA A 207 -14.36 -13.70 -12.50
N ALA A 208 -14.87 -14.23 -13.63
CA ALA A 208 -15.51 -15.54 -13.72
C ALA A 208 -14.51 -16.72 -13.79
N ALA A 209 -13.22 -16.47 -14.06
CA ALA A 209 -12.18 -17.51 -14.10
C ALA A 209 -11.51 -17.76 -12.74
N VAL A 210 -12.03 -17.17 -11.66
CA VAL A 210 -11.53 -17.35 -10.29
C VAL A 210 -12.59 -18.09 -9.48
N THR A 211 -12.24 -19.25 -8.91
CA THR A 211 -13.15 -19.98 -8.01
C THR A 211 -13.54 -19.10 -6.82
N ARG A 212 -14.74 -19.27 -6.27
CA ARG A 212 -15.18 -18.51 -5.07
C ARG A 212 -14.19 -18.64 -3.93
N MET A 213 -13.62 -19.84 -3.72
CA MET A 213 -12.62 -20.06 -2.68
C MET A 213 -11.35 -19.22 -2.91
N SER A 214 -10.85 -19.16 -4.15
CA SER A 214 -9.70 -18.30 -4.48
C SER A 214 -10.01 -16.81 -4.28
N ALA A 215 -11.24 -16.38 -4.61
CA ALA A 215 -11.71 -15.03 -4.33
C ALA A 215 -11.81 -14.73 -2.81
N ALA A 216 -12.27 -15.69 -2.00
CA ALA A 216 -12.30 -15.60 -0.54
C ALA A 216 -10.88 -15.54 0.05
N HIS A 217 -9.93 -16.34 -0.45
CA HIS A 217 -8.53 -16.28 -0.04
C HIS A 217 -7.95 -14.89 -0.24
N LYS A 218 -8.17 -14.28 -1.42
CA LYS A 218 -7.70 -12.92 -1.71
C LYS A 218 -8.30 -11.89 -0.76
N ALA A 219 -9.61 -11.96 -0.51
CA ALA A 219 -10.27 -11.03 0.40
C ALA A 219 -9.82 -11.19 1.86
N ILE A 220 -9.64 -12.44 2.35
CA ILE A 220 -9.13 -12.72 3.70
C ILE A 220 -7.68 -12.26 3.82
N LYS A 221 -6.82 -12.55 2.83
CA LYS A 221 -5.45 -12.02 2.79
C LYS A 221 -5.43 -10.50 2.85
N ALA A 222 -6.30 -9.82 2.08
CA ALA A 222 -6.40 -8.37 2.09
C ALA A 222 -6.74 -7.78 3.46
N VAL A 223 -7.41 -8.54 4.32
CA VAL A 223 -7.76 -8.16 5.68
C VAL A 223 -6.61 -8.46 6.65
N VAL A 224 -6.09 -9.69 6.66
CA VAL A 224 -5.10 -10.15 7.63
C VAL A 224 -3.68 -9.61 7.36
N THR A 225 -3.53 -8.80 6.33
CA THR A 225 -2.27 -8.16 5.97
C THR A 225 -2.36 -6.63 5.92
N ASP A 226 -3.53 -6.05 6.12
CA ASP A 226 -3.70 -4.60 6.28
C ASP A 226 -3.18 -4.18 7.67
N ALA A 227 -2.16 -3.33 7.75
CA ALA A 227 -1.60 -2.87 9.03
C ALA A 227 -2.65 -2.15 9.88
N ASN A 228 -3.54 -1.41 9.21
CA ASN A 228 -4.60 -0.65 9.86
C ASN A 228 -5.54 -1.60 10.59
N LEU A 229 -5.74 -2.79 10.04
CA LEU A 229 -6.56 -3.81 10.66
C LEU A 229 -5.81 -4.62 11.73
N THR A 230 -4.55 -4.98 11.44
CA THR A 230 -3.77 -5.91 12.27
C THR A 230 -3.09 -5.28 13.49
N SER A 231 -2.88 -3.96 13.51
CA SER A 231 -2.26 -3.25 14.65
C SER A 231 -3.09 -3.32 15.94
N GLY A 232 -4.43 -3.38 15.84
CA GLY A 232 -5.34 -3.38 16.99
C GLY A 232 -6.22 -4.62 17.16
N VAL A 233 -6.13 -5.59 16.25
CA VAL A 233 -7.02 -6.77 16.20
C VAL A 233 -6.22 -8.06 16.33
N ASN A 234 -6.72 -8.97 17.14
CA ASN A 234 -6.25 -10.36 17.18
C ASN A 234 -7.14 -11.18 16.25
N PHE A 235 -6.53 -11.93 15.34
CA PHE A 235 -7.27 -12.76 14.37
C PHE A 235 -7.19 -14.23 14.76
N GLY A 236 -8.27 -14.95 14.48
CA GLY A 236 -8.33 -16.41 14.50
C GLY A 236 -9.03 -16.89 13.25
N PHE A 237 -8.92 -18.17 12.93
CA PHE A 237 -9.49 -18.74 11.71
C PHE A 237 -9.92 -20.18 11.94
N GLY A 238 -11.07 -20.51 11.37
CA GLY A 238 -11.57 -21.88 11.28
C GLY A 238 -12.38 -22.07 10.02
N TYR A 239 -12.55 -23.32 9.62
CA TYR A 239 -13.35 -23.73 8.48
C TYR A 239 -14.32 -24.85 8.89
N TRP A 240 -15.36 -25.05 8.09
CA TRP A 240 -16.42 -26.02 8.36
C TRP A 240 -16.94 -26.69 7.10
N SER A 241 -17.66 -27.79 7.32
CA SER A 241 -18.42 -28.56 6.34
C SER A 241 -19.51 -29.40 7.05
N SER A 242 -20.21 -30.26 6.32
CA SER A 242 -21.08 -31.31 6.83
C SER A 242 -20.32 -32.63 6.97
N SER A 243 -20.47 -33.31 8.11
CA SER A 243 -19.98 -34.68 8.33
C SER A 243 -20.68 -35.68 7.40
N TRP A 244 -20.14 -35.95 6.21
CA TRP A 244 -20.77 -36.90 5.27
C TRP A 244 -20.41 -38.37 5.56
N ASN A 245 -19.52 -38.68 6.52
CA ASN A 245 -19.05 -40.06 6.71
C ASN A 245 -19.02 -40.62 8.14
N SER A 246 -19.80 -40.08 9.09
CA SER A 246 -19.98 -40.74 10.39
C SER A 246 -21.04 -41.86 10.31
N LYS A 247 -20.77 -42.93 9.56
CA LYS A 247 -21.39 -44.23 9.87
C LYS A 247 -20.82 -44.69 11.22
N LYS A 248 -21.71 -44.77 12.22
CA LYS A 248 -21.53 -45.32 13.57
C LYS A 248 -20.73 -44.47 14.57
N GLY A 249 -21.47 -43.71 15.38
CA GLY A 249 -21.31 -43.85 16.83
C GLY A 249 -20.82 -42.62 17.57
N HIS A 250 -19.59 -42.14 17.41
CA HIS A 250 -19.02 -41.12 18.30
C HIS A 250 -18.03 -40.21 17.57
N TRP A 251 -18.36 -38.93 17.38
CA TRP A 251 -17.43 -37.79 17.37
C TRP A 251 -18.21 -36.48 17.13
N PRO A 252 -18.36 -35.56 18.10
CA PRO A 252 -19.14 -34.34 17.84
C PRO A 252 -18.28 -33.27 17.14
N PRO A 253 -18.85 -32.47 16.21
CA PRO A 253 -18.25 -31.19 15.80
C PRO A 253 -18.21 -30.24 17.00
N GLY A 254 -17.22 -29.34 17.06
CA GLY A 254 -17.08 -28.40 18.18
C GLY A 254 -15.64 -28.01 18.51
N TYR A 255 -15.42 -27.56 19.75
CA TYR A 255 -14.13 -27.25 20.34
C TYR A 255 -14.11 -27.68 21.81
N SER A 256 -13.08 -28.41 22.23
CA SER A 256 -12.91 -28.84 23.63
C SER A 256 -11.56 -28.46 24.23
N LYS A 257 -10.49 -28.37 23.43
CA LYS A 257 -9.18 -27.91 23.89
C LYS A 257 -8.25 -27.55 22.73
N TRP A 258 -7.18 -26.82 23.05
CA TRP A 258 -6.03 -26.62 22.18
C TRP A 258 -4.81 -27.39 22.66
N ASN A 259 -4.07 -28.04 21.75
CA ASN A 259 -2.80 -28.69 22.08
C ASN A 259 -1.65 -28.03 21.31
N GLY A 260 -0.56 -27.70 22.01
CA GLY A 260 0.65 -27.12 21.41
C GLY A 260 0.66 -25.59 21.39
N ASN A 261 1.47 -25.01 20.48
CA ASN A 261 1.64 -23.56 20.33
C ASN A 261 0.32 -22.86 19.99
N ILE A 262 0.05 -21.69 20.55
CA ILE A 262 -1.25 -21.00 20.42
C ILE A 262 -1.72 -20.76 18.96
N THR A 263 -0.81 -20.53 18.01
CA THR A 263 -1.18 -20.28 16.60
C THR A 263 -0.89 -21.45 15.67
N THR A 264 0.04 -22.36 16.01
CA THR A 264 0.43 -23.49 15.14
C THR A 264 0.09 -24.86 15.70
N GLY A 265 -0.51 -24.92 16.88
CA GLY A 265 -1.05 -26.14 17.49
C GLY A 265 -2.33 -26.62 16.82
N ASN A 266 -3.02 -27.55 17.48
CA ASN A 266 -4.21 -28.21 16.93
C ASN A 266 -5.38 -28.14 17.90
N ALA A 267 -6.55 -27.76 17.38
CA ALA A 267 -7.81 -27.88 18.11
C ALA A 267 -8.22 -29.36 18.25
N THR A 268 -9.00 -29.67 19.27
CA THR A 268 -9.70 -30.95 19.42
C THR A 268 -11.18 -30.63 19.63
N PRO A 269 -12.11 -31.22 18.86
CA PRO A 269 -11.91 -31.95 17.60
C PRO A 269 -11.36 -31.04 16.46
N CYS A 270 -10.61 -31.61 15.52
CA CYS A 270 -10.17 -30.93 14.28
C CYS A 270 -9.91 -31.99 13.20
N ASP A 271 -10.51 -31.82 12.02
CA ASP A 271 -10.30 -32.67 10.85
C ASP A 271 -10.25 -31.85 9.55
N ILE A 272 -10.14 -32.52 8.40
CA ILE A 272 -10.06 -31.88 7.08
C ILE A 272 -11.36 -31.15 6.66
N GLN A 273 -12.46 -31.35 7.38
CA GLN A 273 -13.78 -30.78 7.10
C GLN A 273 -14.17 -29.70 8.11
N ASN A 274 -13.76 -29.83 9.38
CA ASN A 274 -14.16 -28.95 10.47
C ASN A 274 -12.98 -28.73 11.42
N CYS A 275 -12.49 -27.50 11.52
CA CYS A 275 -11.41 -27.19 12.44
C CYS A 275 -11.35 -25.71 12.81
N LEU A 276 -11.12 -25.41 14.09
CA LEU A 276 -10.49 -24.15 14.49
C LEU A 276 -8.99 -24.30 14.22
N LEU A 277 -8.51 -23.67 13.14
CA LEU A 277 -7.15 -23.87 12.64
C LEU A 277 -6.14 -22.87 13.25
N VAL A 278 -6.61 -21.69 13.64
CA VAL A 278 -5.80 -20.64 14.28
C VAL A 278 -6.61 -20.03 15.41
N ARG A 279 -6.09 -20.07 16.64
CA ARG A 279 -6.70 -19.35 17.77
C ARG A 279 -6.59 -17.85 17.59
N VAL A 280 -7.55 -17.11 18.16
CA VAL A 280 -7.50 -15.65 18.21
C VAL A 280 -6.28 -15.21 18.99
N HIS A 281 -5.27 -14.69 18.29
CA HIS A 281 -4.00 -14.26 18.87
C HIS A 281 -3.42 -13.08 18.09
N LYS A 282 -2.46 -12.36 18.70
CA LYS A 282 -1.75 -11.25 18.02
C LYS A 282 -1.00 -11.71 16.77
N ASP A 283 -0.52 -12.96 16.78
CA ASP A 283 0.17 -13.59 15.65
C ASP A 283 -0.78 -14.33 14.70
N GLY A 284 -2.08 -14.34 14.97
CA GLY A 284 -3.03 -15.11 14.17
C GLY A 284 -3.13 -14.60 12.74
N ALA A 285 -3.03 -13.29 12.51
CA ALA A 285 -3.04 -12.69 11.17
C ALA A 285 -1.89 -13.22 10.30
N ALA A 286 -0.68 -13.25 10.88
CA ALA A 286 0.52 -13.83 10.26
C ALA A 286 0.26 -15.26 9.83
N ARG A 287 -0.23 -16.07 10.77
CA ARG A 287 -0.47 -17.49 10.54
C ARG A 287 -1.55 -17.74 9.49
N ILE A 288 -2.62 -16.95 9.49
CA ILE A 288 -3.68 -17.03 8.48
C ILE A 288 -3.12 -16.73 7.10
N ASN A 289 -2.29 -15.68 6.95
CA ASN A 289 -1.68 -15.34 5.66
C ASN A 289 -0.86 -16.51 5.07
N GLN A 290 -0.14 -17.25 5.93
CA GLN A 290 0.66 -18.42 5.53
C GLN A 290 -0.21 -19.59 5.04
N ILE A 291 -1.31 -19.90 5.74
CA ILE A 291 -2.06 -21.15 5.52
C ILE A 291 -3.32 -20.98 4.67
N ILE A 292 -3.89 -19.77 4.57
CA ILE A 292 -5.20 -19.55 3.95
C ILE A 292 -5.24 -20.04 2.50
N SER A 293 -4.14 -19.94 1.78
CA SER A 293 -4.06 -20.39 0.38
C SER A 293 -4.33 -21.90 0.24
N GLY A 294 -4.00 -22.69 1.26
CA GLY A 294 -4.15 -24.15 1.25
C GLY A 294 -5.55 -24.64 1.64
N VAL A 295 -6.46 -23.75 2.04
CA VAL A 295 -7.84 -24.11 2.41
C VAL A 295 -8.64 -24.44 1.16
N ASN A 296 -9.42 -25.52 1.19
CA ASN A 296 -10.26 -25.96 0.09
C ASN A 296 -11.70 -26.19 0.56
N ALA A 297 -12.67 -25.95 -0.32
CA ALA A 297 -14.06 -26.32 -0.07
C ALA A 297 -14.24 -27.84 -0.20
N ASN A 298 -14.86 -28.47 0.79
CA ASN A 298 -15.14 -29.90 0.79
C ASN A 298 -16.46 -30.18 1.51
N GLY A 299 -17.28 -31.12 1.03
CA GLY A 299 -18.56 -31.53 1.65
C GLY A 299 -19.71 -30.50 1.53
N GLY A 300 -20.74 -30.66 2.36
CA GLY A 300 -21.92 -29.79 2.41
C GLY A 300 -21.85 -28.72 3.52
N THR A 301 -22.97 -28.01 3.76
CA THR A 301 -23.01 -26.85 4.67
C THR A 301 -23.88 -27.11 5.90
N ASP A 302 -23.25 -27.29 7.07
CA ASP A 302 -23.95 -27.41 8.37
C ASP A 302 -23.71 -26.17 9.25
N ALA A 303 -24.77 -25.39 9.48
CA ALA A 303 -24.64 -24.15 10.24
C ALA A 303 -24.44 -24.34 11.75
N TRP A 304 -24.86 -25.48 12.29
CA TRP A 304 -24.65 -25.76 13.71
C TRP A 304 -23.16 -25.96 14.01
N THR A 305 -22.41 -26.58 13.10
CA THR A 305 -20.98 -26.86 13.28
C THR A 305 -20.16 -25.59 13.47
N PHE A 306 -20.25 -24.61 12.55
CA PHE A 306 -19.44 -23.40 12.67
C PHE A 306 -19.82 -22.56 13.90
N MET A 307 -21.10 -22.48 14.26
CA MET A 307 -21.51 -21.75 15.45
C MET A 307 -21.13 -22.47 16.73
N LYS A 308 -21.11 -23.80 16.72
CA LYS A 308 -20.71 -24.59 17.89
C LYS A 308 -19.22 -24.46 18.17
N ILE A 309 -18.37 -24.52 17.14
CA ILE A 309 -16.93 -24.24 17.28
C ILE A 309 -16.74 -22.86 17.93
N ALA A 310 -17.45 -21.84 17.45
CA ALA A 310 -17.36 -20.49 18.01
C ALA A 310 -17.84 -20.42 19.46
N GLU A 311 -19.02 -20.98 19.77
CA GLU A 311 -19.61 -20.93 21.12
C GLU A 311 -18.72 -21.63 22.15
N GLU A 312 -18.24 -22.84 21.83
CA GLU A 312 -17.41 -23.61 22.75
C GLU A 312 -16.01 -23.00 22.89
N TYR A 313 -15.42 -22.44 21.82
CA TYR A 313 -14.12 -21.77 21.90
C TYR A 313 -14.18 -20.48 22.74
N TYR A 314 -15.16 -19.60 22.48
CA TYR A 314 -15.32 -18.37 23.24
C TYR A 314 -15.83 -18.62 24.68
N GLY A 315 -16.55 -19.72 24.90
CA GLY A 315 -17.00 -20.16 26.22
C GLY A 315 -15.94 -20.95 27.02
N HIS A 316 -14.81 -21.30 26.41
CA HIS A 316 -13.81 -22.15 27.04
C HIS A 316 -13.11 -21.44 28.21
N LEU A 317 -12.92 -22.13 29.33
CA LEU A 317 -12.38 -21.54 30.57
C LEU A 317 -10.95 -20.99 30.43
N THR A 318 -10.06 -21.72 29.76
CA THR A 318 -8.64 -21.31 29.59
C THR A 318 -8.30 -20.79 28.20
N ASP A 319 -8.91 -21.35 27.15
CA ASP A 319 -8.54 -21.03 25.77
C ASP A 319 -9.30 -19.85 25.16
N SER A 320 -10.38 -19.38 25.80
CA SER A 320 -11.15 -18.25 25.31
C SER A 320 -10.26 -17.02 25.15
N PRO A 321 -10.40 -16.27 24.04
CA PRO A 321 -9.66 -15.03 23.84
C PRO A 321 -10.25 -13.84 24.61
N VAL A 322 -11.38 -14.02 25.31
CA VAL A 322 -12.04 -12.96 26.07
C VAL A 322 -11.31 -12.72 27.39
N ASP A 323 -10.79 -11.51 27.57
CA ASP A 323 -10.14 -11.07 28.79
C ASP A 323 -11.11 -10.22 29.63
N ALA A 324 -11.61 -10.81 30.72
CA ALA A 324 -12.50 -10.14 31.67
C ALA A 324 -11.89 -8.88 32.31
N LYS A 325 -10.55 -8.72 32.28
CA LYS A 325 -9.83 -7.52 32.78
C LYS A 325 -9.69 -6.42 31.72
N SER A 326 -10.26 -6.62 30.53
CA SER A 326 -10.23 -5.68 29.40
C SER A 326 -11.66 -5.29 29.00
N PRO A 327 -12.38 -4.44 29.76
CA PRO A 327 -13.75 -4.03 29.45
C PRO A 327 -13.90 -3.33 28.08
N CYS A 328 -12.84 -2.74 27.55
CA CYS A 328 -12.77 -2.19 26.20
C CYS A 328 -12.58 -3.25 25.10
N GLN A 329 -12.28 -4.51 25.45
CA GLN A 329 -12.19 -5.59 24.47
C GLN A 329 -13.58 -5.87 23.89
N LYS A 330 -13.65 -5.89 22.56
CA LYS A 330 -14.80 -6.35 21.80
C LYS A 330 -14.40 -7.63 21.06
N SER A 331 -15.35 -8.56 20.92
CA SER A 331 -15.15 -9.88 20.34
C SER A 331 -16.22 -10.18 19.30
N TYR A 332 -15.81 -10.81 18.20
CA TYR A 332 -16.66 -11.00 17.03
C TYR A 332 -16.45 -12.37 16.38
N VAL A 333 -17.49 -12.85 15.71
CA VAL A 333 -17.48 -14.01 14.81
C VAL A 333 -17.87 -13.51 13.42
N ILE A 334 -17.11 -13.84 12.39
CA ILE A 334 -17.45 -13.54 10.99
C ILE A 334 -17.64 -14.85 10.26
N VAL A 335 -18.84 -15.09 9.73
CA VAL A 335 -19.19 -16.30 8.98
C VAL A 335 -19.29 -15.94 7.50
N ILE A 336 -18.46 -16.53 6.64
CA ILE A 336 -18.46 -16.29 5.18
C ILE A 336 -18.93 -17.54 4.45
N GLY A 337 -20.12 -17.54 3.86
CA GLY A 337 -20.67 -18.68 3.14
C GLY A 337 -21.27 -18.29 1.80
N ASP A 338 -21.48 -19.26 0.91
CA ASP A 338 -21.87 -19.01 -0.47
C ASP A 338 -23.26 -19.54 -0.87
N GLY A 339 -24.07 -19.97 0.11
CA GLY A 339 -25.39 -20.50 -0.18
C GLY A 339 -26.17 -21.02 1.03
N ASP A 340 -27.07 -21.97 0.77
CA ASP A 340 -27.94 -22.59 1.76
C ASP A 340 -27.21 -23.51 2.74
N TRP A 341 -27.82 -23.73 3.90
CA TRP A 341 -27.33 -24.65 4.93
C TRP A 341 -28.44 -25.38 5.68
N TYR A 342 -28.07 -26.44 6.38
CA TYR A 342 -28.95 -27.16 7.31
C TYR A 342 -28.70 -26.74 8.77
N ASN A 343 -29.51 -27.25 9.71
CA ASN A 343 -29.44 -26.94 11.16
C ASN A 343 -29.50 -25.45 11.55
N HIS A 344 -30.16 -24.62 10.73
CA HIS A 344 -30.25 -23.17 10.93
C HIS A 344 -30.72 -22.75 12.33
N THR A 345 -31.81 -23.33 12.85
CA THR A 345 -32.37 -22.97 14.15
C THR A 345 -31.37 -23.19 15.30
N LYS A 346 -30.56 -24.25 15.24
CA LYS A 346 -29.53 -24.51 16.25
C LYS A 346 -28.43 -23.45 16.19
N ALA A 347 -27.97 -23.10 15.00
CA ALA A 347 -26.98 -22.05 14.78
C ALA A 347 -27.45 -20.68 15.32
N VAL A 348 -28.70 -20.30 15.02
CA VAL A 348 -29.32 -19.07 15.52
C VAL A 348 -29.38 -19.01 17.04
N ASN A 349 -29.69 -20.13 17.71
CA ASN A 349 -29.71 -20.18 19.17
C ASN A 349 -28.30 -20.01 19.78
N LEU A 350 -27.28 -20.61 19.18
CA LEU A 350 -25.88 -20.42 19.60
C LEU A 350 -25.42 -18.97 19.38
N ALA A 351 -25.79 -18.35 18.26
CA ALA A 351 -25.50 -16.93 17.99
C ALA A 351 -26.13 -16.00 19.05
N LYS A 352 -27.37 -16.27 19.48
CA LYS A 352 -28.00 -15.55 20.60
C LYS A 352 -27.24 -15.74 21.91
N GLY A 353 -26.79 -16.96 22.20
CA GLY A 353 -25.98 -17.26 23.37
C GLY A 353 -24.67 -16.47 23.41
N LEU A 354 -23.95 -16.42 22.28
CA LEU A 354 -22.75 -15.61 22.11
C LEU A 354 -23.03 -14.11 22.25
N LYS A 355 -24.10 -13.60 21.65
CA LYS A 355 -24.52 -12.20 21.78
C LYS A 355 -24.75 -11.81 23.23
N ASN A 356 -25.40 -12.67 24.02
CA ASN A 356 -25.64 -12.43 25.45
C ASN A 356 -24.34 -12.38 26.27
N LYS A 357 -23.26 -13.01 25.79
CA LYS A 357 -21.89 -12.91 26.33
C LYS A 357 -21.11 -11.70 25.77
N GLY A 358 -21.75 -10.81 25.01
CA GLY A 358 -21.13 -9.64 24.40
C GLY A 358 -20.35 -9.91 23.10
N ILE A 359 -20.50 -11.10 22.50
CA ILE A 359 -19.79 -11.51 21.28
C ILE A 359 -20.75 -11.42 20.08
N LYS A 360 -20.44 -10.54 19.13
CA LYS A 360 -21.32 -10.29 17.97
C LYS A 360 -21.00 -11.21 16.79
N THR A 361 -21.98 -11.56 15.97
CA THR A 361 -21.78 -12.39 14.76
C THR A 361 -22.15 -11.63 13.50
N PHE A 362 -21.20 -11.42 12.59
CA PHE A 362 -21.43 -11.01 11.22
C PHE A 362 -21.65 -12.24 10.33
N ALA A 363 -22.63 -12.17 9.44
CA ALA A 363 -22.90 -13.20 8.46
C ALA A 363 -22.69 -12.61 7.05
N VAL A 364 -21.90 -13.26 6.20
CA VAL A 364 -21.49 -12.78 4.88
C VAL A 364 -21.96 -13.76 3.82
N ALA A 365 -22.91 -13.30 3.00
CA ALA A 365 -23.46 -13.98 1.84
C ALA A 365 -22.57 -13.68 0.62
N PHE A 366 -21.71 -14.63 0.24
CA PHE A 366 -20.64 -14.41 -0.73
C PHE A 366 -20.82 -15.21 -2.04
N GLY A 367 -20.71 -14.52 -3.18
CA GLY A 367 -20.82 -15.10 -4.51
C GLY A 367 -22.19 -14.86 -5.16
N THR A 368 -22.32 -15.29 -6.41
CA THR A 368 -23.55 -15.21 -7.20
C THR A 368 -24.50 -16.38 -6.92
N GLY A 369 -25.79 -16.27 -7.21
CA GLY A 369 -26.72 -17.41 -7.12
C GLY A 369 -27.14 -17.84 -5.71
N ILE A 370 -26.99 -16.96 -4.70
CA ILE A 370 -27.53 -17.18 -3.36
C ILE A 370 -29.07 -17.19 -3.45
N SER A 371 -29.70 -18.27 -2.98
CA SER A 371 -31.16 -18.39 -3.00
C SER A 371 -31.82 -17.38 -2.05
N SER A 372 -33.08 -17.02 -2.30
CA SER A 372 -33.86 -16.16 -1.39
C SER A 372 -33.97 -16.76 0.02
N GLY A 373 -34.11 -18.09 0.11
CA GLY A 373 -34.11 -18.83 1.38
C GLY A 373 -32.77 -18.76 2.11
N GLY A 374 -31.66 -18.91 1.38
CA GLY A 374 -30.30 -18.78 1.92
C GLY A 374 -30.04 -17.39 2.48
N LEU A 375 -30.36 -16.35 1.71
CA LEU A 375 -30.18 -14.96 2.15
C LEU A 375 -31.00 -14.63 3.40
N SER A 376 -32.25 -15.10 3.46
CA SER A 376 -33.10 -14.96 4.66
C SER A 376 -32.44 -15.59 5.90
N ARG A 377 -31.80 -16.75 5.75
CA ARG A 377 -31.07 -17.42 6.83
C ARG A 377 -29.82 -16.65 7.27
N PHE A 378 -29.05 -16.08 6.33
CA PHE A 378 -27.93 -15.19 6.66
C PHE A 378 -28.40 -13.98 7.47
N ASN A 379 -29.47 -13.32 7.05
CA ASN A 379 -30.05 -12.18 7.76
C ASN A 379 -30.54 -12.58 9.17
N ALA A 380 -31.21 -13.73 9.30
CA ALA A 380 -31.65 -14.24 10.59
C ALA A 380 -30.47 -14.54 11.54
N LEU A 381 -29.36 -15.10 11.02
CA LEU A 381 -28.16 -15.38 11.81
C LEU A 381 -27.49 -14.09 12.29
N ALA A 382 -27.31 -13.11 11.40
CA ALA A 382 -26.76 -11.80 11.72
C ALA A 382 -27.57 -11.13 12.85
N LYS A 383 -28.88 -10.99 12.66
CA LYS A 383 -29.83 -10.42 13.64
C LYS A 383 -29.77 -11.12 14.99
N ALA A 384 -29.73 -12.45 14.98
CA ALA A 384 -29.61 -13.26 16.18
C ALA A 384 -28.27 -13.05 16.91
N GLY A 385 -27.17 -12.94 16.16
CA GLY A 385 -25.83 -12.64 16.66
C GLY A 385 -25.58 -11.18 17.00
N GLY A 386 -26.59 -10.31 16.92
CA GLY A 386 -26.47 -8.91 17.34
C GLY A 386 -25.77 -8.00 16.33
N THR A 387 -25.67 -8.42 15.07
CA THR A 387 -25.46 -7.53 13.93
C THR A 387 -26.80 -7.32 13.23
N GLU A 388 -27.03 -6.19 12.59
CA GLU A 388 -28.39 -5.86 12.11
C GLU A 388 -28.84 -6.76 10.95
N LYS A 389 -27.93 -7.07 10.03
CA LYS A 389 -28.19 -7.84 8.81
C LYS A 389 -26.92 -8.47 8.23
N ALA A 390 -27.10 -9.33 7.22
CA ALA A 390 -25.97 -9.95 6.52
C ALA A 390 -25.27 -8.96 5.58
N ILE A 391 -23.97 -9.20 5.38
CA ILE A 391 -23.16 -8.53 4.37
C ILE A 391 -23.32 -9.31 3.05
N ILE A 392 -23.56 -8.61 1.94
CA ILE A 392 -23.68 -9.22 0.62
C ILE A 392 -22.47 -8.83 -0.23
N ALA A 393 -21.80 -9.84 -0.77
CA ALA A 393 -20.63 -9.64 -1.60
C ALA A 393 -20.66 -10.57 -2.81
N GLN A 394 -20.92 -10.06 -4.00
CA GLN A 394 -21.04 -10.89 -5.21
C GLN A 394 -19.71 -11.22 -5.88
N THR A 395 -18.68 -10.41 -5.62
CA THR A 395 -17.35 -10.50 -6.25
C THR A 395 -16.24 -10.45 -5.20
N ALA A 396 -15.02 -10.83 -5.58
CA ALA A 396 -13.84 -10.69 -4.71
C ALA A 396 -13.61 -9.24 -4.26
N ALA A 397 -13.78 -8.28 -5.18
CA ALA A 397 -13.67 -6.84 -4.93
C ALA A 397 -14.71 -6.35 -3.89
N SER A 398 -15.96 -6.78 -4.07
CA SER A 398 -17.03 -6.46 -3.11
C SER A 398 -16.77 -7.10 -1.75
N LEU A 399 -16.31 -8.37 -1.70
CA LEU A 399 -15.98 -9.04 -0.44
C LEU A 399 -14.82 -8.34 0.28
N LYS A 400 -13.75 -7.97 -0.45
CA LYS A 400 -12.62 -7.20 0.08
C LYS A 400 -13.11 -5.89 0.72
N THR A 401 -13.89 -5.11 -0.02
CA THR A 401 -14.43 -3.82 0.44
C THR A 401 -15.32 -3.98 1.67
N GLN A 402 -16.23 -4.95 1.66
CA GLN A 402 -17.19 -5.19 2.73
C GLN A 402 -16.51 -5.72 4.01
N LEU A 403 -15.57 -6.66 3.91
CA LEU A 403 -14.83 -7.16 5.07
C LEU A 403 -13.95 -6.07 5.68
N GLN A 404 -13.25 -5.28 4.87
CA GLN A 404 -12.48 -4.14 5.36
C GLN A 404 -13.37 -3.13 6.08
N SER A 405 -14.56 -2.85 5.55
CA SER A 405 -15.53 -1.94 6.18
C SER A 405 -16.06 -2.47 7.51
N ALA A 406 -16.48 -3.74 7.56
CA ALA A 406 -16.98 -4.38 8.77
C ALA A 406 -15.91 -4.44 9.88
N ILE A 407 -14.65 -4.69 9.52
CA ILE A 407 -13.55 -4.74 10.50
C ILE A 407 -13.09 -3.33 10.90
N SER A 408 -13.14 -2.36 10.00
CA SER A 408 -12.87 -0.95 10.36
C SER A 408 -13.85 -0.46 11.42
N GLN A 409 -15.12 -0.85 11.34
CA GLN A 409 -16.12 -0.61 12.40
C GLN A 409 -15.71 -1.25 13.74
N ILE A 410 -15.12 -2.44 13.73
CA ILE A 410 -14.62 -3.11 14.95
C ILE A 410 -13.47 -2.31 15.58
N ILE A 411 -12.61 -1.71 14.75
CA ILE A 411 -11.39 -1.03 15.18
C ILE A 411 -11.66 0.38 15.66
N ALA A 412 -12.62 1.06 15.02
CA ALA A 412 -13.02 2.40 15.39
C ALA A 412 -13.18 2.49 16.91
N SER A 413 -13.77 1.51 17.61
CA SER A 413 -13.97 1.58 19.07
C SER A 413 -12.71 1.60 19.98
N LYS A 414 -11.46 1.57 19.47
CA LYS A 414 -10.24 1.34 20.29
C LYS A 414 -9.05 2.30 20.09
N LEU A 415 -9.10 3.22 19.14
CA LEU A 415 -7.89 3.90 18.66
C LEU A 415 -7.36 5.07 19.51
N SER A 416 -7.86 5.27 20.73
CA SER A 416 -7.43 6.36 21.62
C SER A 416 -6.02 6.22 22.25
N PHE A 417 -5.15 5.30 21.77
CA PHE A 417 -3.94 4.91 22.51
C PHE A 417 -2.65 4.71 21.70
N THR A 418 -2.56 5.24 20.49
CA THR A 418 -1.35 5.18 19.64
C THR A 418 -0.72 6.58 19.62
N ALA A 419 0.61 6.69 19.65
CA ALA A 419 1.30 7.98 19.73
C ALA A 419 1.03 8.78 18.43
N PRO A 420 0.25 9.87 18.43
CA PRO A 420 0.29 10.78 17.30
C PRO A 420 1.69 11.39 17.23
N ALA A 421 2.19 11.56 16.02
CA ALA A 421 3.20 12.58 15.78
C ALA A 421 2.47 13.94 15.83
N ILE A 422 2.07 14.37 17.02
CA ILE A 422 1.76 15.79 17.20
C ILE A 422 3.09 16.48 16.95
N THR A 423 3.18 17.15 15.81
CA THR A 423 4.40 17.77 15.36
C THR A 423 4.41 19.23 15.77
N ALA A 424 5.57 19.65 16.26
CA ALA A 424 5.87 21.01 16.63
C ALA A 424 6.97 21.48 15.68
N THR A 425 6.60 22.28 14.67
CA THR A 425 7.60 22.96 13.83
C THR A 425 7.61 24.43 14.21
N LEU A 426 8.81 24.98 14.35
CA LEU A 426 9.04 26.37 14.68
C LEU A 426 9.53 27.08 13.43
N ASN A 427 8.91 28.21 13.08
CA ASN A 427 9.45 29.06 12.03
C ASN A 427 10.36 30.15 12.61
N GLN A 428 11.24 30.68 11.75
CA GLN A 428 12.18 31.75 12.11
C GLN A 428 11.48 33.03 12.62
N SER A 429 10.18 33.17 12.34
CA SER A 429 9.32 34.27 12.76
C SER A 429 8.60 34.08 14.11
N GLY A 430 8.90 33.03 14.88
CA GLY A 430 8.38 32.86 16.25
C GLY A 430 6.96 32.29 16.32
N SER A 431 6.67 31.22 15.58
CA SER A 431 5.40 30.48 15.64
C SER A 431 5.63 29.01 15.89
N LEU A 432 4.87 28.43 16.83
CA LEU A 432 4.74 27.00 17.07
C LEU A 432 3.49 26.47 16.36
N PHE A 433 3.65 25.55 15.43
CA PHE A 433 2.52 24.86 14.78
C PHE A 433 2.32 23.48 15.40
N GLN A 434 1.08 23.12 15.76
CA GLN A 434 0.73 21.84 16.39
C GLN A 434 -0.43 21.17 15.68
N ALA A 435 -0.26 19.92 15.27
CA ALA A 435 -1.33 19.08 14.73
C ALA A 435 -2.20 18.49 15.85
N GLN A 436 -3.53 18.61 15.76
CA GLN A 436 -4.45 18.04 16.74
C GLN A 436 -5.48 17.16 16.03
N PHE A 437 -6.01 16.17 16.75
CA PHE A 437 -7.12 15.37 16.25
C PHE A 437 -8.08 15.00 17.38
N ASP A 438 -9.35 14.87 17.01
CA ASP A 438 -10.40 14.31 17.85
C ASP A 438 -10.83 12.96 17.26
N TYR A 439 -10.77 11.94 18.09
CA TYR A 439 -11.33 10.63 17.76
C TYR A 439 -12.87 10.71 17.74
N ASN A 440 -13.49 10.22 16.66
CA ASN A 440 -14.94 10.04 16.57
C ASN A 440 -15.28 8.58 16.28
N GLN A 441 -16.24 8.04 17.03
CA GLN A 441 -16.76 6.70 16.76
C GLN A 441 -17.72 6.72 15.57
N ASP A 442 -17.66 5.68 14.71
CA ASP A 442 -18.53 5.50 13.53
C ASP A 442 -18.44 6.65 12.48
N LYS A 443 -17.41 7.49 12.57
CA LYS A 443 -17.15 8.65 11.71
C LYS A 443 -15.67 8.73 11.39
N GLU A 444 -15.31 9.52 10.38
CA GLU A 444 -13.92 9.97 10.24
C GLU A 444 -13.49 10.78 11.45
N TRP A 445 -12.21 10.70 11.78
CA TRP A 445 -11.64 11.55 12.81
C TRP A 445 -11.39 12.93 12.24
N THR A 446 -11.48 13.91 13.13
CA THR A 446 -11.41 15.32 12.74
C THR A 446 -10.09 15.87 13.20
N GLY A 447 -9.40 16.62 12.33
CA GLY A 447 -8.12 17.23 12.62
C GLY A 447 -8.14 18.74 12.54
N THR A 448 -7.09 19.36 13.09
CA THR A 448 -6.79 20.77 12.90
C THR A 448 -5.30 21.01 13.10
N ILE A 449 -4.82 22.18 12.67
CA ILE A 449 -3.49 22.68 13.00
C ILE A 449 -3.68 23.96 13.79
N LYS A 450 -3.05 24.04 14.94
CA LYS A 450 -3.04 25.23 15.79
C LYS A 450 -1.71 25.95 15.63
N ARG A 451 -1.77 27.26 15.38
CA ARG A 451 -0.62 28.16 15.52
C ARG A 451 -0.66 28.84 16.89
N THR A 452 0.43 28.75 17.63
CA THR A 452 0.67 29.52 18.86
C THR A 452 1.92 30.37 18.69
N ALA A 453 1.84 31.68 18.94
CA ALA A 453 2.99 32.57 18.94
C ALA A 453 3.99 32.16 20.04
N ILE A 454 5.28 32.28 19.75
CA ILE A 454 6.36 31.95 20.69
C ILE A 454 7.43 33.04 20.63
N SER A 455 7.84 33.52 21.79
CA SER A 455 8.92 34.51 21.90
C SER A 455 10.29 33.90 21.61
N SER A 456 11.30 34.74 21.37
CA SER A 456 12.70 34.33 21.20
C SER A 456 13.28 33.59 22.41
N ASN A 457 12.65 33.71 23.58
CA ASN A 457 13.04 33.03 24.83
C ASN A 457 12.21 31.75 25.08
N GLY A 458 11.48 31.26 24.07
CA GLY A 458 10.72 30.01 24.15
C GLY A 458 9.49 30.10 25.08
N VAL A 459 8.89 31.28 25.25
CA VAL A 459 7.63 31.44 26.01
C VAL A 459 6.46 31.48 25.03
N LEU A 460 5.49 30.58 25.23
CA LEU A 460 4.25 30.51 24.45
C LEU A 460 3.31 31.66 24.81
N ASP A 461 2.85 32.41 23.81
CA ASP A 461 1.81 33.42 23.95
C ASP A 461 0.48 32.88 23.41
N THR A 462 -0.31 32.30 24.31
CA THR A 462 -1.61 31.72 23.97
C THR A 462 -2.69 32.78 23.69
N LYS A 463 -2.41 34.07 23.95
CA LYS A 463 -3.35 35.18 23.77
C LYS A 463 -3.01 36.08 22.58
N ASP A 464 -1.94 35.79 21.82
CA ASP A 464 -1.61 36.53 20.61
C ASP A 464 -2.78 36.53 19.61
N LYS A 465 -3.15 37.72 19.12
CA LYS A 465 -4.30 37.92 18.22
C LYS A 465 -4.15 37.27 16.84
N ASN A 466 -2.93 36.88 16.46
CA ASN A 466 -2.64 36.20 15.20
C ASN A 466 -2.58 34.68 15.38
N ASN A 467 -2.82 34.15 16.59
CA ASN A 467 -3.05 32.72 16.77
C ASN A 467 -4.28 32.31 15.96
N TRP A 468 -4.21 31.14 15.33
CA TRP A 468 -5.28 30.62 14.49
C TRP A 468 -5.36 29.10 14.59
N THR A 469 -6.51 28.54 14.25
CA THR A 469 -6.63 27.12 13.91
C THR A 469 -6.99 26.96 12.44
N ALA A 470 -6.42 25.98 11.75
CA ALA A 470 -6.67 25.74 10.34
C ALA A 470 -8.15 25.42 10.09
N LEU A 471 -8.79 24.73 11.04
CA LEU A 471 -10.22 24.43 10.99
C LEU A 471 -11.08 25.70 10.92
N ASP A 472 -10.81 26.70 11.78
CA ASP A 472 -11.54 27.98 11.78
C ASP A 472 -11.30 28.83 10.51
N LYS A 473 -10.21 28.54 9.80
CA LYS A 473 -9.77 29.26 8.60
C LYS A 473 -10.02 28.50 7.31
N LEU A 474 -10.57 27.29 7.40
CA LEU A 474 -10.78 26.44 6.24
C LEU A 474 -11.80 27.11 5.29
N PRO A 475 -11.52 27.18 3.98
CA PRO A 475 -12.49 27.69 3.02
C PRO A 475 -13.77 26.84 3.05
N LYS A 476 -14.93 27.47 2.80
CA LYS A 476 -16.20 26.75 2.62
C LYS A 476 -16.07 25.71 1.50
N THR A 477 -16.83 24.62 1.57
CA THR A 477 -16.75 23.47 0.66
C THR A 477 -16.75 23.81 -0.83
N ASN A 478 -17.57 24.78 -1.26
CA ASN A 478 -17.64 25.24 -2.65
C ASN A 478 -16.50 26.19 -3.07
N LYS A 479 -15.66 26.64 -2.13
CA LYS A 479 -14.48 27.50 -2.36
C LYS A 479 -13.16 26.76 -2.15
N ARG A 480 -13.16 25.57 -1.56
CA ARG A 480 -11.95 24.73 -1.44
C ARG A 480 -11.43 24.34 -2.81
N LYS A 481 -10.11 24.42 -2.99
CA LYS A 481 -9.42 24.03 -4.21
C LYS A 481 -8.75 22.68 -3.98
N ILE A 482 -9.35 21.61 -4.47
CA ILE A 482 -8.83 20.26 -4.28
C ILE A 482 -8.52 19.67 -5.65
N TRP A 483 -7.33 19.10 -5.78
CA TRP A 483 -6.85 18.57 -7.05
C TRP A 483 -6.13 17.23 -6.90
N THR A 484 -6.09 16.50 -8.01
CA THR A 484 -5.35 15.24 -8.17
C THR A 484 -4.78 15.19 -9.59
N ALA A 485 -3.70 14.44 -9.79
CA ALA A 485 -3.31 14.03 -11.13
C ALA A 485 -4.35 13.02 -11.66
N LEU A 486 -4.84 13.25 -12.89
CA LEU A 486 -5.77 12.38 -13.60
C LEU A 486 -5.11 11.88 -14.89
N GLU A 487 -5.64 10.81 -15.47
CA GLU A 487 -5.12 10.24 -16.72
C GLU A 487 -5.21 11.23 -17.90
N PRO A 488 -4.34 11.11 -18.92
CA PRO A 488 -4.39 12.01 -20.08
C PRO A 488 -5.72 12.01 -20.82
N GLY A 489 -6.22 13.22 -21.06
CA GLY A 489 -7.53 13.47 -21.66
C GLY A 489 -8.65 13.69 -20.64
N ALA A 490 -8.39 13.50 -19.34
CA ALA A 490 -9.27 13.93 -18.25
C ALA A 490 -9.09 15.42 -17.92
N ALA A 491 -9.87 15.92 -16.94
CA ALA A 491 -9.79 17.30 -16.48
C ALA A 491 -8.40 17.68 -15.94
N ASP A 492 -7.73 18.63 -16.61
CA ASP A 492 -6.39 19.11 -16.22
C ASP A 492 -6.46 19.99 -14.96
N TYR A 493 -5.74 19.58 -13.91
CA TYR A 493 -5.66 20.33 -12.66
C TYR A 493 -4.98 21.70 -12.83
N LYS A 494 -4.08 21.87 -13.81
CA LYS A 494 -3.29 23.10 -13.97
C LYS A 494 -4.11 24.33 -14.41
N LEU A 495 -5.36 24.12 -14.82
CA LEU A 495 -6.25 25.21 -15.23
C LEU A 495 -6.64 26.11 -14.05
N ASN A 496 -6.90 25.53 -12.88
CA ASN A 496 -7.39 26.26 -11.71
C ASN A 496 -7.05 25.62 -10.35
N TYR A 497 -6.33 24.49 -10.35
CA TYR A 497 -5.98 23.68 -9.18
C TYR A 497 -7.21 23.17 -8.41
N ASN A 498 -8.29 22.84 -9.13
CA ASN A 498 -9.54 22.35 -8.57
C ASN A 498 -10.27 21.37 -9.51
N ASN A 499 -9.69 20.19 -9.75
CA ASN A 499 -10.29 19.14 -10.59
C ASN A 499 -10.92 17.98 -9.79
N TRP A 500 -10.83 17.96 -8.45
CA TRP A 500 -11.58 17.03 -7.60
C TRP A 500 -12.98 17.57 -7.33
N VAL A 501 -13.87 17.40 -8.30
CA VAL A 501 -15.26 17.89 -8.27
C VAL A 501 -16.19 16.83 -8.85
N ASP A 502 -17.45 16.83 -8.42
CA ASP A 502 -18.45 15.82 -8.83
C ASP A 502 -18.76 15.84 -10.33
N THR A 503 -18.55 16.96 -11.03
CA THR A 503 -18.63 17.03 -12.50
C THR A 503 -17.57 16.18 -13.19
N ASN A 504 -16.48 15.84 -12.51
CA ASN A 504 -15.40 14.98 -12.99
C ASN A 504 -15.51 13.55 -12.42
N ALA A 505 -16.65 13.16 -11.85
CA ALA A 505 -16.83 11.88 -11.15
C ALA A 505 -16.37 10.66 -11.96
N SER A 506 -16.66 10.60 -13.27
CA SER A 506 -16.23 9.48 -14.12
C SER A 506 -14.70 9.39 -14.29
N ASP A 507 -14.00 10.53 -14.34
CA ASP A 507 -12.54 10.58 -14.40
C ASP A 507 -11.89 10.27 -13.04
N ILE A 508 -12.62 10.45 -11.93
CA ILE A 508 -12.17 10.09 -10.58
C ILE A 508 -12.43 8.61 -10.30
N GLU A 509 -13.58 8.07 -10.71
CA GLU A 509 -13.91 6.64 -10.60
C GLU A 509 -12.88 5.76 -11.32
N ALA A 510 -12.36 6.26 -12.44
CA ALA A 510 -11.24 5.68 -13.18
C ALA A 510 -10.02 5.33 -12.31
N ILE A 511 -9.77 6.12 -11.26
CA ILE A 511 -8.69 5.92 -10.31
C ILE A 511 -9.13 4.95 -9.19
N PHE A 512 -10.37 5.03 -8.72
CA PHE A 512 -10.95 4.10 -7.73
C PHE A 512 -10.85 2.64 -8.18
N ASP A 513 -11.11 2.41 -9.46
CA ASP A 513 -11.06 1.09 -10.09
C ASP A 513 -9.66 0.46 -10.10
N GLN A 514 -8.57 1.20 -9.86
CA GLN A 514 -7.20 0.64 -9.99
C GLN A 514 -6.91 -0.47 -8.97
N PHE A 515 -7.52 -0.42 -7.77
CA PHE A 515 -7.30 -1.38 -6.68
C PHE A 515 -8.44 -2.38 -6.46
N GLY A 516 -9.45 -2.36 -7.33
CA GLY A 516 -10.64 -3.22 -7.21
C GLY A 516 -11.43 -2.96 -5.92
N LEU A 517 -11.52 -1.69 -5.50
CA LEU A 517 -12.37 -1.23 -4.41
C LEU A 517 -13.57 -0.52 -5.00
N ASN A 518 -14.77 -0.86 -4.52
CA ASN A 518 -16.02 -0.33 -5.09
C ASN A 518 -16.64 0.69 -4.15
N VAL A 519 -17.18 1.78 -4.71
CA VAL A 519 -18.11 2.65 -3.98
C VAL A 519 -19.36 1.84 -3.67
N LEU A 520 -19.79 1.83 -2.41
CA LEU A 520 -20.99 1.13 -1.98
C LEU A 520 -22.22 2.04 -2.14
N ASP A 521 -23.36 1.42 -2.44
CA ASP A 521 -24.66 2.08 -2.56
C ASP A 521 -25.16 2.48 -1.15
N TYR A 522 -24.89 3.73 -0.75
CA TYR A 522 -25.11 4.24 0.61
C TYR A 522 -26.49 4.84 0.77
N HIS A 523 -26.97 5.67 -0.17
CA HIS A 523 -28.32 6.23 -0.15
C HIS A 523 -29.18 5.64 -1.27
N ARG A 524 -30.44 5.32 -0.98
CA ARG A 524 -31.36 4.64 -1.91
C ARG A 524 -32.77 5.21 -1.87
N LYS A 525 -33.49 5.08 -2.99
CA LYS A 525 -34.94 5.34 -3.06
C LYS A 525 -35.74 4.10 -2.66
N THR A 526 -35.27 2.91 -3.02
CA THR A 526 -35.94 1.65 -2.73
C THR A 526 -35.26 0.88 -1.60
N ASN A 527 -35.94 -0.17 -1.11
CA ASN A 527 -35.30 -1.10 -0.19
C ASN A 527 -34.11 -1.77 -0.88
N ASN A 528 -33.15 -2.21 -0.08
CA ASN A 528 -32.06 -3.06 -0.55
C ASN A 528 -32.62 -4.38 -1.11
N ALA A 529 -31.84 -5.04 -1.97
CA ALA A 529 -32.21 -6.33 -2.56
C ALA A 529 -32.47 -7.43 -1.50
N ASP A 530 -31.94 -7.25 -0.29
CA ASP A 530 -32.12 -8.14 0.87
C ASP A 530 -33.35 -7.81 1.73
N GLY A 531 -34.12 -6.79 1.35
CA GLY A 531 -35.31 -6.31 2.05
C GLY A 531 -35.05 -5.25 3.12
N SER A 532 -33.79 -4.92 3.44
CA SER A 532 -33.45 -3.91 4.45
C SER A 532 -33.71 -2.47 3.98
N THR A 533 -33.94 -1.57 4.95
CA THR A 533 -34.35 -0.18 4.75
C THR A 533 -33.31 0.86 5.16
N ASN A 534 -32.20 0.45 5.77
CA ASN A 534 -31.18 1.33 6.33
C ASN A 534 -30.65 2.35 5.30
N ASN A 535 -30.38 1.90 4.06
CA ASN A 535 -29.94 2.76 2.97
C ASN A 535 -31.02 3.73 2.44
N LYS A 536 -32.29 3.58 2.86
CA LYS A 536 -33.37 4.54 2.54
C LYS A 536 -33.45 5.69 3.53
N ARG A 537 -32.60 5.73 4.55
CA ARG A 537 -32.48 6.96 5.34
C ARG A 537 -32.13 8.09 4.38
N CYS A 538 -32.86 9.20 4.47
CA CYS A 538 -32.74 10.32 3.53
C CYS A 538 -33.19 10.02 2.08
N ALA A 539 -34.00 8.98 1.85
CA ALA A 539 -34.55 8.68 0.52
C ALA A 539 -35.31 9.85 -0.12
N ASN A 540 -35.84 10.80 0.65
CA ASN A 540 -36.55 11.96 0.13
C ASN A 540 -35.64 13.16 -0.19
N SER A 541 -34.36 13.09 0.18
CA SER A 541 -33.40 14.16 -0.08
C SER A 541 -33.12 14.27 -1.59
N ALA A 542 -32.83 15.50 -2.03
CA ALA A 542 -32.54 15.78 -3.43
C ALA A 542 -31.23 15.09 -3.87
N GLY A 543 -31.21 14.56 -5.09
CA GLY A 543 -30.02 13.91 -5.66
C GLY A 543 -29.84 12.43 -5.32
N VAL A 544 -30.53 11.91 -4.30
CA VAL A 544 -30.52 10.46 -3.98
C VAL A 544 -31.11 9.66 -5.12
N ALA A 545 -30.47 8.54 -5.48
CA ALA A 545 -30.92 7.60 -6.51
C ALA A 545 -30.71 6.15 -6.04
N ASP A 546 -31.21 5.16 -6.79
CA ASP A 546 -30.75 3.77 -6.58
C ASP A 546 -29.54 3.53 -7.48
N GLY A 547 -28.51 2.85 -6.95
CA GLY A 547 -27.23 2.65 -7.66
C GLY A 547 -26.08 3.30 -6.88
N THR A 548 -24.97 3.61 -7.54
CA THR A 548 -23.79 4.19 -6.87
C THR A 548 -23.37 5.54 -7.46
N ASP A 549 -24.14 6.08 -8.40
CA ASP A 549 -23.75 7.28 -9.16
C ASP A 549 -23.83 8.54 -8.28
N ASP A 550 -24.84 8.63 -7.43
CA ASP A 550 -24.99 9.65 -6.39
C ASP A 550 -23.94 9.46 -5.29
N ASP A 551 -23.67 8.22 -4.85
CA ASP A 551 -22.63 7.93 -3.85
C ASP A 551 -21.21 8.24 -4.31
N LEU A 552 -20.91 8.05 -5.59
CA LEU A 552 -19.64 8.44 -6.17
C LEU A 552 -19.43 9.96 -6.05
N LYS A 553 -20.45 10.74 -6.44
CA LYS A 553 -20.43 12.20 -6.32
C LYS A 553 -20.45 12.64 -4.86
N GLY A 554 -21.20 11.92 -4.04
CA GLY A 554 -21.33 12.11 -2.60
C GLY A 554 -19.99 11.94 -1.89
N LEU A 555 -19.25 10.87 -2.19
CA LEU A 555 -17.91 10.64 -1.68
C LEU A 555 -16.94 11.76 -2.10
N ILE A 556 -16.98 12.17 -3.38
CA ILE A 556 -16.17 13.29 -3.87
C ILE A 556 -16.47 14.56 -3.05
N ASN A 557 -17.74 14.91 -2.89
CA ASN A 557 -18.17 16.11 -2.15
C ASN A 557 -17.93 15.99 -0.65
N PHE A 558 -18.02 14.79 -0.08
CA PHE A 558 -17.69 14.51 1.31
C PHE A 558 -16.22 14.81 1.62
N VAL A 559 -15.31 14.35 0.75
CA VAL A 559 -13.88 14.68 0.84
C VAL A 559 -13.63 16.19 0.73
N ARG A 560 -14.47 16.91 -0.05
CA ARG A 560 -14.44 18.38 -0.10
C ARG A 560 -14.98 19.04 1.17
N GLY A 561 -15.74 18.34 2.00
CA GLY A 561 -16.28 18.83 3.27
C GLY A 561 -17.81 18.93 3.33
N THR A 562 -18.53 18.36 2.36
CA THR A 562 -20.00 18.24 2.43
C THR A 562 -20.41 17.13 3.41
N ASP A 563 -21.52 17.28 4.13
CA ASP A 563 -22.03 16.22 5.03
C ASP A 563 -22.87 15.16 4.29
N TYR A 564 -22.30 14.53 3.26
CA TYR A 564 -23.03 13.54 2.45
C TYR A 564 -23.50 12.32 3.25
N PHE A 565 -22.75 11.93 4.29
CA PHE A 565 -23.10 10.80 5.13
C PHE A 565 -24.04 11.16 6.27
N ASP A 566 -24.47 12.42 6.39
CA ASP A 566 -25.50 12.88 7.33
C ASP A 566 -25.12 12.58 8.79
N TYR A 567 -24.01 13.19 9.23
CA TYR A 567 -23.42 12.95 10.54
C TYR A 567 -24.26 13.50 11.70
N ASP A 568 -25.11 14.50 11.46
CA ASP A 568 -26.01 15.11 12.43
C ASP A 568 -27.48 14.63 12.33
N ALA A 569 -27.77 13.77 11.33
CA ALA A 569 -29.03 13.06 11.16
C ALA A 569 -30.24 13.94 10.77
N ASP A 570 -30.00 15.06 10.07
CA ASP A 570 -31.06 15.95 9.57
C ASP A 570 -31.48 15.68 8.11
N CYS A 571 -30.77 14.78 7.43
CA CYS A 571 -30.94 14.41 6.02
C CYS A 571 -30.64 15.50 4.98
N ASN A 572 -29.88 16.55 5.33
CA ASN A 572 -29.40 17.55 4.40
C ASN A 572 -27.99 17.23 3.85
N LEU A 573 -27.96 16.30 2.90
CA LEU A 573 -26.73 15.74 2.32
C LEU A 573 -25.81 16.72 1.56
N THR A 574 -26.13 18.03 1.54
CA THR A 574 -25.43 19.05 0.74
C THR A 574 -24.77 20.16 1.57
N GLU A 575 -25.01 20.21 2.88
CA GLU A 575 -24.42 21.24 3.74
C GLU A 575 -22.95 21.03 4.04
N THR A 576 -22.33 22.01 4.68
CA THR A 576 -20.95 21.89 5.13
C THR A 576 -20.91 21.13 6.45
N ARG A 577 -20.14 20.04 6.49
CA ARG A 577 -19.88 19.26 7.70
C ARG A 577 -19.18 20.14 8.75
N ASP A 578 -19.57 20.04 10.01
CA ASP A 578 -19.07 20.89 11.13
C ASP A 578 -17.53 20.90 11.23
N LYS A 579 -16.90 19.72 11.18
CA LYS A 579 -15.44 19.56 11.20
C LYS A 579 -14.95 18.77 9.98
N PRO A 580 -14.75 19.42 8.82
CA PRO A 580 -14.51 18.70 7.56
C PRO A 580 -13.04 18.34 7.31
N MET A 581 -12.11 18.84 8.12
CA MET A 581 -10.68 18.53 8.01
C MET A 581 -10.40 17.19 8.71
N GLY A 582 -9.75 16.25 7.98
CA GLY A 582 -9.35 14.96 8.55
C GLY A 582 -8.23 15.07 9.58
N ASP A 583 -8.08 14.03 10.39
CA ASP A 583 -7.02 13.94 11.40
C ASP A 583 -5.61 13.97 10.80
N ILE A 584 -4.71 14.66 11.50
CA ILE A 584 -3.27 14.64 11.25
C ILE A 584 -2.65 13.81 12.35
N TYR A 585 -2.31 12.57 12.02
CA TYR A 585 -2.00 11.56 13.01
C TYR A 585 -0.50 11.25 13.11
N HIS A 586 0.13 10.73 12.04
CA HIS A 586 1.59 10.52 12.03
C HIS A 586 2.37 11.52 11.16
N SER A 587 1.69 12.31 10.34
CA SER A 587 2.34 13.21 9.39
C SER A 587 3.02 14.39 10.10
N GLN A 588 4.31 14.59 9.86
CA GLN A 588 5.03 15.76 10.34
C GLN A 588 4.74 17.02 9.48
N LEU A 589 4.54 18.17 10.13
CA LEU A 589 4.37 19.46 9.45
C LEU A 589 5.69 19.95 8.88
N VAL A 590 5.73 20.26 7.58
CA VAL A 590 6.87 20.95 6.95
C VAL A 590 6.49 22.37 6.59
N VAL A 591 7.28 23.34 7.06
CA VAL A 591 7.15 24.76 6.70
C VAL A 591 8.12 25.05 5.56
N VAL A 592 7.62 25.59 4.45
CA VAL A 592 8.44 25.96 3.28
C VAL A 592 8.26 27.45 3.01
N GLY A 593 9.30 28.23 3.28
CA GLY A 593 9.39 29.67 2.99
C GLY A 593 10.35 29.95 1.84
N PRO A 594 10.90 31.18 1.73
CA PRO A 594 11.97 31.49 0.78
C PRO A 594 13.14 30.49 0.88
N PRO A 595 13.74 30.06 -0.25
CA PRO A 595 14.90 29.18 -0.21
C PRO A 595 16.05 29.80 0.59
N ASN A 596 16.61 29.03 1.52
CA ASN A 596 17.59 29.50 2.51
C ASN A 596 18.73 28.50 2.75
N ALA A 597 18.91 27.50 1.87
CA ALA A 597 19.95 26.50 2.05
C ALA A 597 21.34 27.13 1.99
N ASP A 598 22.25 26.66 2.85
CA ASP A 598 23.59 27.22 2.96
C ASP A 598 24.41 27.00 1.67
N THR A 599 25.16 28.04 1.28
CA THR A 599 26.12 28.05 0.18
C THR A 599 27.55 28.31 0.67
N ALA A 600 27.75 28.52 1.97
CA ALA A 600 29.06 28.51 2.60
C ALA A 600 29.59 27.07 2.68
N TYR A 601 30.86 26.90 2.34
CA TYR A 601 31.51 25.60 2.33
C TYR A 601 32.94 25.71 2.86
N THR A 602 33.44 24.61 3.39
CA THR A 602 34.82 24.40 3.85
C THR A 602 35.55 23.37 3.01
N SER A 603 34.83 22.62 2.16
CA SER A 603 35.37 21.58 1.28
C SER A 603 34.47 21.41 0.04
N GLU A 604 35.07 20.99 -1.07
CA GLU A 604 34.34 20.67 -2.32
C GLU A 604 33.44 19.42 -2.20
N ASN A 605 33.60 18.65 -1.11
CA ASN A 605 32.78 17.46 -0.85
C ASN A 605 31.35 17.79 -0.38
N GLN A 606 31.07 19.06 -0.05
CA GLN A 606 29.81 19.51 0.52
C GLN A 606 28.80 19.88 -0.58
N GLU A 607 27.52 19.63 -0.35
CA GLU A 607 26.45 20.07 -1.23
C GLU A 607 26.38 21.61 -1.31
N SER A 608 26.71 22.32 -0.23
CA SER A 608 26.79 23.79 -0.25
C SER A 608 27.77 24.32 -1.31
N TYR A 609 28.87 23.60 -1.59
CA TYR A 609 29.76 23.92 -2.71
C TYR A 609 29.07 23.74 -4.07
N TYR A 610 28.33 22.64 -4.26
CA TYR A 610 27.56 22.43 -5.48
C TYR A 610 26.46 23.48 -5.68
N ARG A 611 25.78 23.89 -4.60
CA ARG A 611 24.83 25.00 -4.62
C ARG A 611 25.49 26.29 -5.11
N LYS A 612 26.68 26.59 -4.59
CA LYS A 612 27.45 27.75 -5.02
C LYS A 612 27.79 27.70 -6.51
N LEU A 613 28.27 26.55 -6.99
CA LEU A 613 28.63 26.35 -8.40
C LEU A 613 27.45 26.50 -9.36
N ASN A 614 26.24 26.14 -8.94
CA ASN A 614 25.03 26.26 -9.76
C ASN A 614 24.20 27.50 -9.41
N ALA A 615 24.84 28.55 -8.91
CA ALA A 615 24.22 29.87 -8.70
C ALA A 615 22.97 29.85 -7.79
N TYR A 616 22.94 28.98 -6.78
CA TYR A 616 21.80 28.87 -5.85
C TYR A 616 21.43 30.21 -5.20
N ASP A 617 22.43 31.01 -4.76
CA ASP A 617 22.19 32.33 -4.16
C ASP A 617 21.38 33.26 -5.08
N ILE A 618 21.60 33.18 -6.40
CA ILE A 618 20.91 33.99 -7.39
C ILE A 618 19.45 33.53 -7.49
N TRP A 619 19.23 32.22 -7.61
CA TRP A 619 17.88 31.64 -7.66
C TRP A 619 17.10 31.90 -6.37
N ALA A 620 17.69 31.64 -5.20
CA ALA A 620 17.08 31.88 -3.90
C ALA A 620 16.65 33.34 -3.74
N LYS A 621 17.47 34.30 -4.22
CA LYS A 621 17.13 35.73 -4.22
C LYS A 621 15.91 36.05 -5.09
N THR A 622 15.67 35.33 -6.19
CA THR A 622 14.46 35.52 -7.00
C THR A 622 13.18 35.10 -6.27
N LEU A 623 13.31 34.21 -5.29
CA LEU A 623 12.22 33.67 -4.47
C LEU A 623 12.20 34.23 -3.04
N ASN A 624 12.88 35.35 -2.78
CA ASN A 624 12.96 35.95 -1.44
C ASN A 624 11.60 36.42 -0.88
N LYS A 625 10.59 36.57 -1.75
CA LYS A 625 9.20 36.90 -1.42
C LYS A 625 8.27 35.68 -1.50
N ARG A 626 8.80 34.46 -1.67
CA ARG A 626 7.98 33.25 -1.67
C ARG A 626 7.20 33.16 -0.36
N LYS A 627 5.89 32.97 -0.48
CA LYS A 627 4.97 32.80 0.64
C LYS A 627 5.40 31.59 1.47
N GLU A 628 5.34 31.72 2.80
CA GLU A 628 5.57 30.61 3.72
C GLU A 628 4.32 29.73 3.80
N VAL A 629 4.46 28.45 3.45
CA VAL A 629 3.36 27.48 3.38
C VAL A 629 3.68 26.26 4.23
N LEU A 630 2.68 25.81 4.99
CA LEU A 630 2.67 24.57 5.74
C LEU A 630 2.15 23.45 4.86
N TYR A 631 2.92 22.37 4.77
CA TYR A 631 2.51 21.13 4.11
C TYR A 631 2.35 20.02 5.14
N VAL A 632 1.21 19.34 5.12
CA VAL A 632 0.94 18.22 6.01
C VAL A 632 -0.08 17.27 5.42
N GLY A 633 0.15 15.97 5.60
CA GLY A 633 -0.79 14.94 5.21
C GLY A 633 -1.89 14.74 6.25
N SER A 634 -3.11 14.42 5.80
CA SER A 634 -4.22 14.00 6.64
C SER A 634 -4.80 12.67 6.21
N ASN A 635 -5.45 12.01 7.17
CA ASN A 635 -6.10 10.73 6.98
C ASN A 635 -7.41 10.80 6.18
N SER A 636 -7.93 12.00 5.91
CA SER A 636 -8.97 12.23 4.89
C SER A 636 -8.48 12.02 3.44
N GLY A 637 -7.20 11.70 3.25
CA GLY A 637 -6.60 11.45 1.94
C GLY A 637 -5.99 12.69 1.28
N LEU A 638 -5.94 13.81 2.00
CA LEU A 638 -5.40 15.08 1.50
C LEU A 638 -4.01 15.38 2.06
N LEU A 639 -3.13 15.84 1.18
CA LEU A 639 -2.04 16.73 1.55
C LEU A 639 -2.56 18.16 1.54
N HIS A 640 -2.54 18.83 2.68
CA HIS A 640 -2.95 20.22 2.83
C HIS A 640 -1.76 21.17 2.59
N ALA A 641 -2.00 22.24 1.82
CA ALA A 641 -1.11 23.39 1.73
C ALA A 641 -1.79 24.60 2.39
N ILE A 642 -1.24 25.07 3.51
CA ILE A 642 -1.85 26.11 4.34
C ILE A 642 -0.91 27.30 4.43
N ASP A 643 -1.41 28.51 4.21
CA ASP A 643 -0.65 29.74 4.41
C ASP A 643 -0.26 29.86 5.89
N ALA A 644 1.04 29.84 6.19
CA ALA A 644 1.56 29.78 7.56
C ALA A 644 1.20 31.02 8.39
N LYS A 645 0.95 32.15 7.73
CA LYS A 645 0.63 33.42 8.38
C LYS A 645 -0.85 33.51 8.75
N THR A 646 -1.73 33.09 7.84
CA THR A 646 -3.19 33.31 7.95
C THR A 646 -3.96 32.08 8.40
N GLY A 647 -3.40 30.88 8.25
CA GLY A 647 -4.05 29.60 8.53
C GLY A 647 -5.01 29.14 7.44
N VAL A 648 -5.15 29.90 6.34
CA VAL A 648 -6.07 29.57 5.24
C VAL A 648 -5.46 28.48 4.34
N GLU A 649 -6.22 27.41 4.09
CA GLU A 649 -5.86 26.39 3.10
C GLU A 649 -5.85 26.99 1.69
N LEU A 650 -4.69 26.93 1.03
CA LEU A 650 -4.49 27.39 -0.34
C LEU A 650 -5.06 26.37 -1.34
N TRP A 651 -4.76 25.11 -1.10
CA TRP A 651 -5.24 23.96 -1.85
C TRP A 651 -5.03 22.66 -1.07
N GLY A 652 -5.77 21.63 -1.46
CA GLY A 652 -5.56 20.24 -1.05
C GLY A 652 -5.19 19.36 -2.24
N PHE A 653 -4.21 18.48 -2.07
CA PHE A 653 -3.82 17.50 -3.07
C PHE A 653 -4.20 16.10 -2.61
N ILE A 654 -4.89 15.34 -3.47
CA ILE A 654 -5.16 13.92 -3.22
C ILE A 654 -4.22 13.11 -4.11
N PRO A 655 -3.26 12.36 -3.53
CA PRO A 655 -2.44 11.47 -4.34
C PRO A 655 -3.30 10.45 -5.09
N PRO A 656 -3.04 10.20 -6.39
CA PRO A 656 -3.93 9.36 -7.22
C PRO A 656 -4.09 7.94 -6.64
N PHE A 657 -3.03 7.36 -6.09
CA PHE A 657 -3.13 6.02 -5.49
C PHE A 657 -3.72 6.00 -4.07
N ILE A 658 -3.84 7.17 -3.41
CA ILE A 658 -4.66 7.31 -2.20
C ILE A 658 -6.13 7.48 -2.57
N ALA A 659 -6.42 8.25 -3.63
CA ALA A 659 -7.78 8.33 -4.20
C ALA A 659 -8.34 6.92 -4.47
N ALA A 660 -7.53 6.02 -5.04
CA ALA A 660 -7.91 4.63 -5.29
C ALA A 660 -8.42 3.84 -4.06
N LYS A 661 -8.14 4.33 -2.84
CA LYS A 661 -8.55 3.71 -1.56
C LYS A 661 -9.74 4.39 -0.89
N LEU A 662 -10.12 5.61 -1.32
CA LEU A 662 -11.21 6.37 -0.72
C LEU A 662 -12.60 5.70 -0.78
N PRO A 663 -12.92 4.76 -1.69
CA PRO A 663 -14.16 3.99 -1.58
C PRO A 663 -14.34 3.29 -0.23
N ARG A 664 -13.26 3.01 0.52
CA ARG A 664 -13.31 2.44 1.87
C ARG A 664 -13.96 3.35 2.91
N VAL A 665 -14.07 4.64 2.66
CA VAL A 665 -14.77 5.58 3.55
C VAL A 665 -16.26 5.24 3.62
N VAL A 666 -16.84 4.80 2.50
CA VAL A 666 -18.27 4.47 2.41
C VAL A 666 -18.55 3.19 3.18
N ASN A 667 -19.47 3.25 4.15
CA ASN A 667 -19.89 2.07 4.91
C ASN A 667 -21.40 2.06 5.14
N THR A 668 -22.11 1.26 4.37
CA THR A 668 -23.59 1.15 4.44
C THR A 668 -24.08 0.63 5.80
N LEU A 669 -23.24 -0.06 6.58
CA LEU A 669 -23.58 -0.53 7.93
C LEU A 669 -23.64 0.62 8.95
N LEU A 670 -23.12 1.79 8.60
CA LEU A 670 -23.19 3.00 9.41
C LEU A 670 -24.33 3.94 8.96
N ASN A 671 -25.08 3.58 7.91
CA ASN A 671 -26.32 4.26 7.54
C ASN A 671 -27.49 3.74 8.41
N LYS A 672 -27.54 4.08 9.70
CA LYS A 672 -28.51 3.50 10.67
C LYS A 672 -29.88 4.16 10.57
N ASP A 673 -30.96 3.37 10.46
CA ASP A 673 -32.36 3.84 10.36
C ASP A 673 -33.16 3.75 11.68
N ALA A 674 -32.82 2.82 12.59
CA ALA A 674 -33.40 2.72 13.93
C ALA A 674 -32.51 1.88 14.88
N PRO A 675 -32.54 2.08 16.22
CA PRO A 675 -33.30 3.07 17.00
C PRO A 675 -32.60 4.44 17.13
N SER A 676 -31.39 4.59 16.59
CA SER A 676 -30.68 5.86 16.49
C SER A 676 -30.47 6.15 15.01
N ALA A 677 -31.42 6.88 14.39
CA ALA A 677 -31.27 7.38 13.03
C ALA A 677 -30.01 8.26 12.99
N SER A 678 -28.94 7.77 12.36
CA SER A 678 -27.65 8.45 12.36
C SER A 678 -26.75 7.93 11.26
N GLY A 679 -26.09 8.85 10.58
CA GLY A 679 -25.08 8.58 9.58
C GLY A 679 -23.69 8.33 10.13
N GLY A 680 -22.84 7.85 9.24
CA GLY A 680 -21.47 7.51 9.57
C GLY A 680 -20.68 6.99 8.39
N SER A 681 -19.37 6.95 8.58
CA SER A 681 -18.39 6.50 7.59
C SER A 681 -17.22 5.83 8.30
N ASN A 682 -16.37 5.12 7.56
CA ASN A 682 -15.14 4.58 8.12
C ASN A 682 -14.08 5.68 8.25
N ALA A 683 -13.36 5.69 9.37
CA ALA A 683 -12.04 6.32 9.41
C ALA A 683 -11.06 5.47 8.57
N VAL A 684 -10.30 6.13 7.69
CA VAL A 684 -9.28 5.51 6.85
C VAL A 684 -7.94 6.19 7.10
N TYR A 685 -6.83 5.49 6.86
CA TYR A 685 -5.52 6.14 6.78
C TYR A 685 -5.30 6.58 5.32
N GLY A 686 -5.04 7.87 5.16
CA GLY A 686 -4.99 8.58 3.89
C GLY A 686 -3.56 8.97 3.53
N VAL A 687 -3.22 10.26 3.62
CA VAL A 687 -1.83 10.74 3.52
C VAL A 687 -1.28 10.85 4.93
N ASP A 688 -0.87 9.72 5.51
CA ASP A 688 -0.45 9.64 6.91
C ASP A 688 1.06 9.87 7.10
N GLY A 689 1.84 9.72 6.02
CA GLY A 689 3.29 9.86 6.03
C GLY A 689 3.76 11.31 6.13
N SER A 690 5.00 11.48 6.59
CA SER A 690 5.61 12.79 6.78
C SER A 690 6.20 13.32 5.47
N PRO A 691 5.71 14.44 4.92
CA PRO A 691 6.31 15.04 3.75
C PRO A 691 7.76 15.49 4.03
N VAL A 692 8.61 15.46 3.02
CA VAL A 692 10.01 15.91 3.07
C VAL A 692 10.26 16.86 1.92
N GLN A 693 10.76 18.05 2.24
CA GLN A 693 11.13 19.06 1.23
C GLN A 693 12.63 19.04 0.96
N HIS A 694 13.03 19.35 -0.27
CA HIS A 694 14.44 19.61 -0.60
C HIS A 694 14.54 20.46 -1.87
N ASP A 695 15.52 21.37 -1.92
CA ASP A 695 15.85 22.07 -3.15
C ASP A 695 16.79 21.22 -4.01
N ILE A 696 16.43 20.99 -5.26
CA ILE A 696 17.23 20.19 -6.20
C ILE A 696 17.46 20.95 -7.51
N TYR A 697 18.63 20.74 -8.09
CA TYR A 697 18.97 21.23 -9.41
C TYR A 697 18.78 20.10 -10.42
N PHE A 698 17.80 20.22 -11.31
CA PHE A 698 17.49 19.18 -12.30
C PHE A 698 16.79 19.75 -13.54
N HIS A 699 16.67 18.94 -14.59
CA HIS A 699 15.84 19.27 -15.74
C HIS A 699 14.41 18.81 -15.45
N SER A 700 13.60 19.69 -14.87
CA SER A 700 12.18 19.40 -14.65
C SER A 700 11.51 18.98 -15.96
N PRO A 701 10.63 17.95 -15.96
CA PRO A 701 9.92 17.55 -17.18
C PRO A 701 9.03 18.66 -17.75
N TYR A 702 8.77 19.72 -16.97
CA TYR A 702 8.01 20.90 -17.36
C TYR A 702 8.87 22.04 -17.90
N ASP A 703 10.19 21.95 -17.76
CA ASP A 703 11.12 23.02 -18.11
C ASP A 703 11.77 22.81 -19.48
N LYS A 704 12.36 23.89 -20.01
CA LYS A 704 13.14 23.86 -21.25
C LYS A 704 14.63 23.58 -21.00
N SER A 705 15.10 23.84 -19.78
CA SER A 705 16.50 23.75 -19.36
C SER A 705 16.59 23.37 -17.88
N PRO A 706 17.73 22.81 -17.41
CA PRO A 706 17.92 22.55 -15.98
C PRO A 706 17.84 23.82 -15.14
N GLY A 707 17.31 23.69 -13.93
CA GLY A 707 17.14 24.77 -12.97
C GLY A 707 16.99 24.26 -11.54
N TRP A 708 16.95 25.20 -10.58
CA TRP A 708 16.64 24.90 -9.19
C TRP A 708 15.13 24.87 -8.97
N HIS A 709 14.69 23.86 -8.22
CA HIS A 709 13.30 23.67 -7.83
C HIS A 709 13.25 23.22 -6.38
N THR A 710 12.18 23.57 -5.66
CA THR A 710 11.83 22.98 -4.37
C THR A 710 10.88 21.82 -4.61
N ILE A 711 11.31 20.59 -4.34
CA ILE A 711 10.43 19.41 -4.42
C ILE A 711 9.88 19.03 -3.04
N LEU A 712 8.72 18.40 -3.05
CA LEU A 712 8.07 17.82 -1.88
C LEU A 712 7.85 16.33 -2.15
N PHE A 713 8.58 15.48 -1.42
CA PHE A 713 8.36 14.05 -1.39
C PHE A 713 7.31 13.74 -0.33
N VAL A 714 6.24 13.04 -0.71
CA VAL A 714 5.07 12.78 0.13
C VAL A 714 4.86 11.27 0.27
N PRO A 715 5.43 10.65 1.32
CA PRO A 715 5.10 9.28 1.71
C PRO A 715 3.64 9.17 2.14
N TYR A 716 3.05 8.00 1.99
CA TYR A 716 1.68 7.73 2.42
C TYR A 716 1.57 7.24 3.86
N GLY A 717 2.68 6.83 4.50
CA GLY A 717 2.62 6.29 5.88
C GLY A 717 1.73 5.05 5.93
N ARG A 718 0.85 4.97 6.94
CA ARG A 718 -0.19 3.91 7.01
C ARG A 718 -1.22 3.95 5.88
N GLY A 719 -1.23 5.06 5.14
CA GLY A 719 -1.98 5.24 3.92
C GLY A 719 -1.68 4.23 2.83
N GLY A 720 -0.48 3.63 2.84
CA GLY A 720 -0.16 2.48 2.00
C GLY A 720 1.25 2.48 1.44
N ASN A 721 1.49 1.53 0.53
CA ASN A 721 2.83 1.16 0.06
C ASN A 721 3.30 2.05 -1.10
N GLY A 722 3.37 3.35 -0.89
CA GLY A 722 3.65 4.28 -1.98
C GLY A 722 4.00 5.69 -1.52
N PHE A 723 4.22 6.54 -2.51
CA PHE A 723 4.53 7.96 -2.33
C PHE A 723 4.15 8.77 -3.58
N THR A 724 4.12 10.09 -3.44
CA THR A 724 4.07 11.06 -4.55
C THR A 724 5.17 12.09 -4.41
N ILE A 725 5.68 12.61 -5.53
CA ILE A 725 6.62 13.74 -5.55
C ILE A 725 5.97 14.89 -6.30
N LEU A 726 6.03 16.09 -5.69
CA LEU A 726 5.54 17.34 -6.26
C LEU A 726 6.69 18.33 -6.42
N ASP A 727 6.60 19.21 -7.42
CA ASP A 727 7.34 20.48 -7.46
C ASP A 727 6.46 21.55 -6.82
N ILE A 728 6.96 22.18 -5.76
CA ILE A 728 6.27 23.23 -4.98
C ILE A 728 7.05 24.55 -5.02
N THR A 729 7.88 24.75 -6.04
CA THR A 729 8.69 25.97 -6.22
C THR A 729 7.80 27.22 -6.20
N ASP A 730 6.70 27.19 -6.97
CA ASP A 730 5.58 28.13 -6.87
C ASP A 730 4.48 27.49 -6.00
N PRO A 731 4.28 27.97 -4.75
CA PRO A 731 3.29 27.38 -3.84
C PRO A 731 1.84 27.56 -4.30
N ASP A 732 1.55 28.50 -5.20
CA ASP A 732 0.20 28.70 -5.74
C ASP A 732 -0.02 27.86 -7.02
N LYS A 733 1.04 27.25 -7.59
CA LYS A 733 1.02 26.45 -8.82
C LYS A 733 1.87 25.17 -8.71
N PRO A 734 1.56 24.26 -7.77
CA PRO A 734 2.31 23.02 -7.61
C PRO A 734 2.21 22.13 -8.88
N LEU A 735 3.20 21.28 -9.12
CA LEU A 735 3.20 20.35 -10.25
C LEU A 735 3.44 18.92 -9.78
N HIS A 736 2.67 17.97 -10.29
CA HIS A 736 2.87 16.54 -10.03
C HIS A 736 4.04 16.00 -10.86
N LEU A 737 4.97 15.30 -10.22
CA LEU A 737 6.13 14.71 -10.91
C LEU A 737 5.98 13.19 -11.11
N VAL A 738 5.64 12.48 -10.05
CA VAL A 738 5.42 11.02 -10.08
C VAL A 738 4.62 10.55 -8.87
N SER A 739 3.82 9.50 -9.04
CA SER A 739 3.26 8.70 -7.95
C SER A 739 3.63 7.24 -8.14
N ILE A 740 3.96 6.53 -7.05
CA ILE A 740 4.27 5.10 -7.03
C ILE A 740 3.40 4.41 -5.99
N TYR A 741 2.95 3.19 -6.26
CA TYR A 741 2.26 2.34 -5.28
C TYR A 741 2.50 0.86 -5.54
N ASN A 742 2.80 0.08 -4.50
CA ASN A 742 2.91 -1.37 -4.54
C ASN A 742 1.66 -2.06 -3.97
N GLU A 743 0.77 -2.56 -4.84
CA GLU A 743 -0.39 -3.33 -4.38
C GLU A 743 0.01 -4.81 -4.20
N THR A 744 0.22 -5.20 -2.94
CA THR A 744 0.80 -6.48 -2.55
C THR A 744 -0.15 -7.66 -2.65
N ILE A 745 -1.47 -7.42 -2.71
CA ILE A 745 -2.47 -8.50 -2.85
C ILE A 745 -2.59 -8.95 -4.31
N ASP A 746 -2.62 -7.98 -5.24
CA ASP A 746 -2.67 -8.23 -6.70
C ASP A 746 -1.28 -8.24 -7.36
N THR A 747 -0.23 -8.13 -6.56
CA THR A 747 1.19 -8.16 -6.94
C THR A 747 1.55 -7.27 -8.13
N THR A 748 1.16 -6.00 -8.02
CA THR A 748 1.33 -5.01 -9.08
C THR A 748 1.90 -3.70 -8.52
N VAL A 749 3.01 -3.24 -9.07
CA VAL A 749 3.51 -1.88 -8.87
C VAL A 749 2.85 -0.96 -9.90
N PHE A 750 2.25 0.12 -9.41
CA PHE A 750 1.66 1.17 -10.21
C PHE A 750 2.57 2.40 -10.20
N ARG A 751 2.73 3.02 -11.37
CA ARG A 751 3.39 4.31 -11.56
C ARG A 751 2.47 5.25 -12.29
N MET A 752 2.29 6.46 -11.79
CA MET A 752 1.73 7.58 -12.56
C MET A 752 2.83 8.60 -12.80
N ASP A 753 3.09 8.95 -14.05
CA ASP A 753 4.09 9.97 -14.41
C ASP A 753 3.54 11.41 -14.41
N HIS A 754 4.39 12.37 -14.71
CA HIS A 754 4.07 13.81 -14.77
C HIS A 754 3.00 14.19 -15.81
N GLU A 755 2.69 13.32 -16.77
CA GLU A 755 1.59 13.51 -17.71
C GLU A 755 0.29 12.91 -17.19
N GLY A 756 0.34 12.08 -16.14
CA GLY A 756 -0.79 11.34 -15.59
C GLY A 756 -0.91 9.92 -16.14
N GLN A 757 0.04 9.44 -16.95
CA GLN A 757 -0.02 8.10 -17.54
C GLN A 757 0.25 7.02 -16.49
N ILE A 758 -0.66 6.05 -16.39
CA ILE A 758 -0.53 4.93 -15.45
C ILE A 758 0.16 3.73 -16.13
N SER A 759 1.35 3.38 -15.63
CA SER A 759 2.06 2.14 -15.97
C SER A 759 1.89 1.10 -14.86
N LYS A 760 1.74 -0.18 -15.24
CA LYS A 760 1.55 -1.31 -14.31
C LYS A 760 2.65 -2.35 -14.51
N TYR A 761 3.38 -2.66 -13.45
CA TYR A 761 4.45 -3.64 -13.43
C TYR A 761 4.07 -4.79 -12.51
N ARG A 762 3.70 -5.92 -13.08
CA ARG A 762 3.33 -7.12 -12.32
C ARG A 762 4.59 -7.86 -11.86
N TYR A 763 4.50 -8.44 -10.68
CA TYR A 763 5.53 -9.31 -10.13
C TYR A 763 4.88 -10.59 -9.57
N ILE A 764 5.72 -11.56 -9.24
CA ILE A 764 5.26 -12.89 -8.86
C ILE A 764 4.83 -12.89 -7.38
N PRO A 765 3.67 -13.47 -7.03
CA PRO A 765 3.26 -13.62 -5.64
C PRO A 765 4.23 -14.50 -4.86
N ARG A 766 4.54 -14.07 -3.64
CA ARG A 766 5.45 -14.77 -2.72
C ARG A 766 4.80 -15.93 -1.99
N SER A 767 3.49 -16.12 -2.13
CA SER A 767 2.80 -17.31 -1.66
C SER A 767 1.78 -17.78 -2.67
N MET A 768 1.68 -19.09 -2.86
CA MET A 768 0.70 -19.73 -3.74
C MET A 768 0.21 -21.05 -3.15
N SER A 769 -0.93 -21.52 -3.67
CA SER A 769 -1.46 -22.84 -3.37
C SER A 769 -1.31 -23.79 -4.54
N LEU A 770 -1.77 -25.03 -4.39
CA LEU A 770 -1.81 -26.02 -5.47
C LEU A 770 -2.44 -25.45 -6.74
N SER A 771 -3.51 -24.67 -6.60
CA SER A 771 -4.23 -24.03 -7.72
C SER A 771 -3.36 -23.08 -8.56
N GLY A 772 -2.23 -22.62 -8.01
CA GLY A 772 -1.27 -21.77 -8.71
C GLY A 772 -0.29 -22.52 -9.61
N THR A 773 -0.24 -23.85 -9.53
CA THR A 773 0.65 -24.70 -10.33
C THR A 773 0.08 -24.94 -11.73
N LYS A 774 0.96 -25.24 -12.68
CA LYS A 774 0.62 -25.43 -14.10
C LYS A 774 -0.47 -26.50 -14.31
N GLU A 775 -0.35 -27.63 -13.61
CA GLU A 775 -1.25 -28.77 -13.73
C GLU A 775 -2.64 -28.44 -13.19
N ALA A 776 -2.71 -27.74 -12.05
CA ALA A 776 -3.99 -27.32 -11.48
C ALA A 776 -4.69 -26.26 -12.33
N LYS A 777 -3.93 -25.29 -12.87
CA LYS A 777 -4.45 -24.29 -13.82
C LYS A 777 -5.04 -24.98 -15.05
N THR A 778 -4.30 -25.93 -15.62
CA THR A 778 -4.75 -26.70 -16.80
C THR A 778 -6.06 -27.45 -16.51
N ALA A 779 -6.16 -28.15 -15.38
CA ALA A 779 -7.40 -28.83 -14.99
C ALA A 779 -8.57 -27.85 -14.79
N GLY A 780 -8.31 -26.67 -14.20
CA GLY A 780 -9.27 -25.57 -14.09
C GLY A 780 -9.75 -25.06 -15.44
N ASP A 781 -8.82 -24.82 -16.36
CA ASP A 781 -9.10 -24.34 -17.71
C ASP A 781 -9.91 -25.37 -18.51
N ASN A 782 -9.58 -26.66 -18.40
CA ASN A 782 -10.35 -27.74 -19.03
C ASN A 782 -11.82 -27.70 -18.60
N TYR A 783 -12.08 -27.60 -17.29
CA TYR A 783 -13.44 -27.54 -16.74
C TYR A 783 -14.18 -26.25 -17.09
N HIS A 784 -13.48 -25.10 -17.05
CA HIS A 784 -14.07 -23.80 -17.38
C HIS A 784 -14.47 -23.71 -18.85
N ASN A 785 -13.64 -24.27 -19.74
CA ASN A 785 -13.89 -24.30 -21.17
C ASN A 785 -15.02 -25.28 -21.54
N ASP A 786 -15.09 -26.42 -20.84
CA ASP A 786 -16.13 -27.43 -21.01
C ASP A 786 -16.45 -28.11 -19.66
N ASN A 787 -17.61 -27.76 -19.08
CA ASN A 787 -18.04 -28.32 -17.80
C ASN A 787 -18.47 -29.80 -17.87
N THR A 788 -18.47 -30.40 -19.07
CA THR A 788 -18.74 -31.82 -19.33
C THR A 788 -17.48 -32.65 -19.57
N VAL A 789 -16.29 -32.03 -19.60
CA VAL A 789 -15.00 -32.72 -19.72
C VAL A 789 -14.86 -33.82 -18.66
N SER A 790 -14.11 -34.89 -18.98
CA SER A 790 -13.87 -36.00 -18.05
C SER A 790 -13.45 -35.48 -16.66
N LYS A 791 -14.13 -35.99 -15.62
CA LYS A 791 -13.92 -35.61 -14.22
C LYS A 791 -13.04 -36.61 -13.46
N THR A 792 -12.45 -37.55 -14.21
CA THR A 792 -11.54 -38.56 -13.67
C THR A 792 -10.22 -37.91 -13.29
N CYS A 793 -9.77 -38.18 -12.07
CA CYS A 793 -8.51 -37.68 -11.56
C CYS A 793 -7.35 -38.54 -12.05
N ASP A 794 -6.54 -37.99 -12.94
CA ASP A 794 -5.37 -38.67 -13.53
C ASP A 794 -4.23 -37.68 -13.83
N SER A 795 -3.11 -38.19 -14.33
CA SER A 795 -1.92 -37.39 -14.65
C SER A 795 -1.85 -36.92 -16.11
N SER A 796 -2.93 -37.07 -16.89
CA SER A 796 -2.94 -36.77 -18.33
C SER A 796 -2.92 -35.27 -18.65
N GLY A 797 -3.44 -34.44 -17.73
CA GLY A 797 -3.64 -33.01 -17.96
C GLY A 797 -4.81 -32.67 -18.91
N THR A 798 -5.63 -33.64 -19.30
CA THR A 798 -6.75 -33.45 -20.26
C THR A 798 -8.14 -33.43 -19.62
N THR A 799 -8.21 -33.64 -18.31
CA THR A 799 -9.45 -33.77 -17.53
C THR A 799 -9.69 -32.52 -16.67
N ALA A 800 -10.86 -32.44 -16.03
CA ALA A 800 -11.17 -31.45 -14.98
C ALA A 800 -10.47 -31.74 -13.64
N CYS A 801 -9.74 -32.86 -13.52
CA CYS A 801 -9.08 -33.26 -12.28
C CYS A 801 -7.69 -33.82 -12.53
N PHE A 802 -6.67 -33.19 -11.94
CA PHE A 802 -5.30 -33.68 -12.02
C PHE A 802 -4.90 -34.43 -10.75
N LYS A 803 -4.26 -35.59 -10.90
CA LYS A 803 -3.67 -36.37 -9.81
C LYS A 803 -2.25 -36.80 -10.16
N GLY A 804 -1.30 -36.43 -9.30
CA GLY A 804 0.11 -36.74 -9.52
C GLY A 804 1.03 -36.35 -8.38
N LYS A 805 2.30 -36.77 -8.48
CA LYS A 805 3.36 -36.43 -7.52
C LYS A 805 4.13 -35.17 -7.88
N SER A 806 4.12 -34.79 -9.15
CA SER A 806 4.89 -33.66 -9.69
C SER A 806 3.98 -32.50 -10.01
N TRP A 807 4.39 -31.32 -9.55
CA TRP A 807 3.63 -30.08 -9.69
C TRP A 807 4.58 -28.94 -10.07
N THR A 808 4.27 -28.24 -11.16
CA THR A 808 5.14 -27.24 -11.75
C THR A 808 4.76 -25.84 -11.27
N VAL A 809 5.71 -25.18 -10.63
CA VAL A 809 5.68 -23.76 -10.33
C VAL A 809 6.33 -23.04 -11.51
N GLU A 810 5.56 -22.21 -12.21
CA GLU A 810 5.97 -21.45 -13.41
C GLU A 810 6.92 -20.28 -13.05
N ILE A 811 8.01 -20.62 -12.35
CA ILE A 811 9.08 -19.73 -11.92
C ILE A 811 10.40 -20.45 -12.21
N PRO A 812 11.25 -19.90 -13.09
CA PRO A 812 12.47 -20.59 -13.47
C PRO A 812 13.53 -20.64 -12.35
N GLY A 813 14.07 -21.83 -12.11
CA GLY A 813 15.30 -22.01 -11.34
C GLY A 813 15.22 -21.80 -9.82
N LEU A 814 14.06 -22.00 -9.19
CA LEU A 814 13.96 -21.94 -7.73
C LEU A 814 14.68 -23.12 -7.09
N THR A 815 15.39 -22.84 -6.01
CA THR A 815 16.11 -23.84 -5.22
C THR A 815 15.36 -24.18 -3.93
N LYS A 816 15.79 -25.23 -3.21
CA LYS A 816 15.20 -25.56 -1.90
C LYS A 816 15.34 -24.43 -0.88
N SER A 817 16.41 -23.65 -0.95
CA SER A 817 16.58 -22.48 -0.07
C SER A 817 15.64 -21.33 -0.39
N ASP A 818 15.06 -21.32 -1.59
CA ASP A 818 14.08 -20.31 -2.01
C ASP A 818 12.66 -20.67 -1.59
N LEU A 819 12.41 -21.86 -1.03
CA LEU A 819 11.06 -22.40 -0.83
C LEU A 819 10.80 -22.85 0.60
N THR A 820 9.70 -22.39 1.17
CA THR A 820 9.09 -22.94 2.39
C THR A 820 7.75 -23.55 2.01
N ILE A 821 7.58 -24.87 2.24
CA ILE A 821 6.39 -25.60 1.81
C ILE A 821 5.64 -26.16 3.03
N TYR A 822 4.34 -25.87 3.10
CA TYR A 822 3.41 -26.45 4.04
C TYR A 822 2.52 -27.45 3.31
N LEU A 823 2.55 -28.71 3.73
CA LEU A 823 1.68 -29.76 3.22
C LEU A 823 0.78 -30.23 4.36
N ASP A 824 -0.53 -30.19 4.15
CA ASP A 824 -1.54 -30.44 5.19
C ASP A 824 -1.31 -29.59 6.45
N ASN A 825 -0.94 -28.32 6.23
CA ASN A 825 -0.58 -27.34 7.26
C ASN A 825 0.71 -27.61 8.05
N ILE A 826 1.47 -28.66 7.69
CA ILE A 826 2.74 -29.04 8.32
C ILE A 826 3.91 -28.64 7.42
N LEU A 827 4.91 -27.97 8.00
CA LEU A 827 6.16 -27.65 7.30
C LEU A 827 6.83 -28.93 6.82
N THR A 828 7.12 -29.02 5.52
CA THR A 828 7.75 -30.21 4.92
C THR A 828 9.01 -29.86 4.15
N THR A 829 10.05 -30.68 4.35
CA THR A 829 11.28 -30.68 3.54
C THR A 829 11.35 -31.90 2.61
N ASN A 830 10.34 -32.77 2.67
CA ASN A 830 10.24 -34.05 1.98
C ASN A 830 9.66 -33.89 0.56
N TYR A 831 10.41 -33.19 -0.29
CA TYR A 831 10.15 -33.05 -1.72
C TYR A 831 11.46 -32.95 -2.49
N ALA A 832 11.44 -33.26 -3.79
CA ALA A 832 12.57 -33.05 -4.70
C ALA A 832 12.26 -31.89 -5.65
N ILE A 833 13.32 -31.23 -6.15
CA ILE A 833 13.22 -30.20 -7.18
C ILE A 833 13.86 -30.73 -8.45
N SER A 834 13.17 -30.58 -9.57
CA SER A 834 13.69 -30.72 -10.92
C SER A 834 13.21 -29.53 -11.76
N TYR A 835 13.57 -29.48 -13.04
CA TYR A 835 13.18 -28.39 -13.94
C TYR A 835 12.59 -28.94 -15.24
N ASP A 836 11.55 -28.27 -15.75
CA ASP A 836 10.95 -28.62 -17.03
C ASP A 836 11.74 -28.03 -18.22
N SER A 837 11.23 -28.19 -19.46
CA SER A 837 11.89 -27.67 -20.66
C SER A 837 12.02 -26.15 -20.73
N ASN A 838 11.20 -25.41 -19.98
CA ASN A 838 11.27 -23.94 -19.85
C ASN A 838 12.15 -23.52 -18.67
N ASN A 839 12.80 -24.47 -17.99
CA ASN A 839 13.51 -24.30 -16.74
C ASN A 839 12.59 -23.94 -15.55
N ASP A 840 11.27 -24.13 -15.68
CA ASP A 840 10.31 -23.92 -14.60
C ASP A 840 10.50 -24.96 -13.49
N THR A 841 10.24 -24.56 -12.25
CA THR A 841 10.53 -25.38 -11.06
C THR A 841 9.47 -26.48 -10.88
N VAL A 842 9.89 -27.74 -10.97
CA VAL A 842 9.02 -28.91 -10.75
C VAL A 842 9.25 -29.47 -9.35
N LEU A 843 8.20 -29.42 -8.53
CA LEU A 843 8.18 -29.98 -7.17
C LEU A 843 7.65 -31.41 -7.21
N THR A 844 8.46 -32.38 -6.78
CA THR A 844 8.06 -33.79 -6.71
C THR A 844 7.93 -34.25 -5.26
N PHE A 845 6.73 -34.67 -4.87
CA PHE A 845 6.40 -35.13 -3.52
C PHE A 845 6.46 -36.66 -3.41
N ASN A 846 6.56 -37.17 -2.19
CA ASN A 846 6.58 -38.62 -1.92
C ASN A 846 5.19 -39.28 -2.04
N LYS A 847 4.11 -38.50 -1.99
CA LYS A 847 2.72 -38.94 -2.15
C LYS A 847 2.07 -38.29 -3.35
N GLU A 848 1.08 -38.97 -3.94
CA GLU A 848 0.21 -38.35 -4.93
C GLU A 848 -0.67 -37.30 -4.27
N MET A 849 -0.86 -36.19 -4.97
CA MET A 849 -1.77 -35.12 -4.61
C MET A 849 -2.79 -34.97 -5.73
N GLU A 850 -3.93 -34.38 -5.42
CA GLU A 850 -5.05 -34.22 -6.34
C GLU A 850 -5.51 -32.75 -6.37
N TYR A 851 -5.96 -32.30 -7.53
CA TYR A 851 -6.68 -31.04 -7.74
C TYR A 851 -7.86 -31.30 -8.68
N ASP A 852 -9.06 -31.19 -8.14
CA ASP A 852 -10.35 -31.31 -8.82
C ASP A 852 -10.98 -29.91 -8.98
N ALA A 853 -11.18 -29.50 -10.24
CA ALA A 853 -11.79 -28.23 -10.60
C ALA A 853 -13.32 -28.27 -10.65
N ASP A 854 -13.95 -29.46 -10.61
CA ASP A 854 -15.41 -29.59 -10.76
C ASP A 854 -16.17 -28.94 -9.60
N GLU A 855 -17.05 -27.99 -9.88
CA GLU A 855 -17.83 -27.23 -8.89
C GLU A 855 -19.21 -27.84 -8.59
N ALA A 856 -19.52 -29.05 -9.10
CA ALA A 856 -20.82 -29.69 -8.89
C ALA A 856 -21.16 -29.96 -7.41
N ILE A 857 -22.41 -29.69 -7.04
CA ILE A 857 -22.95 -29.81 -5.67
C ILE A 857 -22.95 -31.28 -5.21
N GLY A 858 -22.49 -31.54 -3.98
CA GLY A 858 -22.62 -32.85 -3.32
C GLY A 858 -21.46 -33.85 -3.54
N LYS A 859 -20.42 -33.46 -4.31
CA LYS A 859 -19.21 -34.26 -4.50
C LYS A 859 -18.15 -33.93 -3.44
N LEU A 860 -17.57 -34.95 -2.80
CA LEU A 860 -16.38 -34.79 -1.95
C LEU A 860 -15.16 -34.51 -2.84
N LYS A 861 -14.45 -33.41 -2.58
CA LYS A 861 -13.22 -33.04 -3.30
C LYS A 861 -12.01 -33.40 -2.44
N ASN A 862 -11.00 -34.06 -3.02
CA ASN A 862 -9.78 -34.45 -2.30
C ASN A 862 -8.59 -33.51 -2.63
N ASN A 863 -8.88 -32.24 -2.92
CA ASN A 863 -7.86 -31.25 -3.27
C ASN A 863 -6.81 -31.16 -2.17
N ALA A 864 -5.54 -31.39 -2.52
CA ALA A 864 -4.48 -31.39 -1.54
C ALA A 864 -4.28 -29.99 -0.95
N ASN A 865 -4.08 -29.94 0.37
CA ASN A 865 -3.79 -28.70 1.08
C ASN A 865 -2.28 -28.45 1.02
N ILE A 866 -1.84 -27.58 0.12
CA ILE A 866 -0.45 -27.13 0.04
C ILE A 866 -0.37 -25.60 -0.01
N GLY A 867 0.55 -25.06 0.79
CA GLY A 867 1.03 -23.69 0.70
C GLY A 867 2.50 -23.69 0.30
N ILE A 868 2.84 -22.92 -0.73
CA ILE A 868 4.21 -22.71 -1.21
C ILE A 868 4.55 -21.26 -0.95
N GLU A 869 5.54 -21.00 -0.12
CA GLU A 869 6.11 -19.67 0.12
C GLU A 869 7.46 -19.55 -0.56
N ILE A 870 7.69 -18.42 -1.22
CA ILE A 870 8.88 -18.12 -2.00
C ILE A 870 9.68 -17.04 -1.29
N SER A 871 10.98 -17.29 -1.10
CA SER A 871 11.91 -16.38 -0.47
C SER A 871 11.94 -15.03 -1.20
N PRO A 872 11.94 -13.90 -0.48
CA PRO A 872 12.10 -12.57 -1.07
C PRO A 872 13.41 -12.35 -1.82
N THR A 873 14.42 -13.18 -1.55
CA THR A 873 15.73 -13.14 -2.22
C THR A 873 15.82 -14.05 -3.45
N ALA A 874 14.74 -14.81 -3.74
CA ALA A 874 14.69 -15.66 -4.92
C ALA A 874 14.82 -14.81 -6.19
N LYS A 875 15.51 -15.36 -7.19
CA LYS A 875 15.63 -14.70 -8.49
C LYS A 875 14.30 -14.77 -9.24
N ASN A 876 14.09 -13.83 -10.16
CA ASN A 876 12.94 -13.80 -11.08
C ASN A 876 11.56 -13.55 -10.44
N ILE A 877 11.48 -13.12 -9.19
CA ILE A 877 10.19 -12.83 -8.53
C ILE A 877 9.75 -11.36 -8.57
N GLY A 878 10.70 -10.44 -8.80
CA GLY A 878 10.45 -9.00 -8.93
C GLY A 878 9.78 -8.63 -10.25
N VAL A 879 9.57 -7.34 -10.49
CA VAL A 879 9.02 -6.90 -11.77
C VAL A 879 10.05 -7.08 -12.89
N SER A 880 9.59 -7.20 -14.14
CA SER A 880 10.48 -7.39 -15.29
C SER A 880 11.35 -6.17 -15.63
N ASN A 881 10.92 -4.95 -15.27
CA ASN A 881 11.72 -3.74 -15.41
C ASN A 881 12.29 -3.30 -14.05
N PRO A 882 13.58 -3.57 -13.77
CA PRO A 882 14.16 -3.34 -12.45
C PRO A 882 14.15 -1.86 -12.02
N ASP A 883 14.09 -0.91 -12.97
CA ASP A 883 14.00 0.52 -12.67
C ASP A 883 12.73 0.88 -11.88
N TRP A 884 11.72 0.01 -11.91
CA TRP A 884 10.42 0.19 -11.25
C TRP A 884 10.08 -0.94 -10.29
N ASP A 885 11.08 -1.73 -9.85
CA ASP A 885 10.87 -2.84 -8.92
C ASP A 885 10.63 -2.42 -7.47
N TYR A 886 9.51 -1.73 -7.25
CA TYR A 886 9.00 -1.41 -5.93
C TYR A 886 8.24 -2.58 -5.28
N SER A 887 8.41 -3.82 -5.77
CA SER A 887 7.70 -4.99 -5.22
C SER A 887 8.01 -5.27 -3.74
N GLY A 888 9.16 -4.79 -3.26
CA GLY A 888 9.57 -4.83 -1.85
C GLY A 888 9.11 -3.64 -1.01
N LEU A 889 8.40 -2.65 -1.56
CA LEU A 889 7.94 -1.46 -0.85
C LEU A 889 6.71 -1.81 0.01
N GLY A 890 6.81 -1.55 1.31
CA GLY A 890 5.71 -1.60 2.28
C GLY A 890 5.16 -0.21 2.58
N GLU A 891 4.34 -0.11 3.62
CA GLU A 891 3.75 1.16 4.05
C GLU A 891 4.86 2.15 4.37
N THR A 892 4.82 3.33 3.76
CA THR A 892 5.95 4.26 3.76
C THR A 892 6.01 5.08 5.06
N TRP A 893 6.12 4.37 6.19
CA TRP A 893 6.36 4.94 7.52
C TRP A 893 7.74 5.61 7.60
N SER A 894 8.69 5.09 6.82
CA SER A 894 10.05 5.65 6.69
C SER A 894 10.00 6.84 5.74
N ASP A 895 10.10 8.07 6.26
CA ASP A 895 10.31 9.24 5.42
C ASP A 895 11.74 9.28 4.84
N PRO A 896 11.92 9.79 3.61
CA PRO A 896 13.22 9.75 2.93
C PRO A 896 14.22 10.78 3.47
N ARG A 897 15.50 10.53 3.18
CA ARG A 897 16.57 11.54 3.24
C ARG A 897 17.06 11.81 1.82
N ILE A 898 17.17 13.08 1.45
CA ILE A 898 17.60 13.49 0.10
C ILE A 898 19.04 13.98 0.16
N PHE A 899 19.87 13.54 -0.79
CA PHE A 899 21.28 13.96 -0.91
C PHE A 899 21.82 13.73 -2.32
N ARG A 900 23.02 14.25 -2.59
CA ARG A 900 23.74 14.00 -3.84
C ARG A 900 24.60 12.73 -3.74
N LEU A 901 24.29 11.74 -4.56
CA LEU A 901 24.98 10.46 -4.66
C LEU A 901 26.06 10.52 -5.77
N PRO A 902 27.33 10.17 -5.46
CA PRO A 902 28.36 9.97 -6.47
C PRO A 902 27.95 8.86 -7.44
N ASN A 903 27.76 9.17 -8.71
CA ASN A 903 27.15 8.26 -9.67
C ASN A 903 28.09 7.08 -10.04
N ASN A 904 29.41 7.28 -9.93
CA ASN A 904 30.43 6.26 -10.14
C ASN A 904 30.94 5.65 -8.82
N MET A 905 30.37 6.06 -7.68
CA MET A 905 30.67 5.54 -6.35
C MET A 905 32.16 5.62 -5.99
N ALA A 906 32.79 4.51 -5.62
CA ALA A 906 34.15 4.48 -5.08
C ALA A 906 35.17 5.07 -6.07
N GLY A 907 35.91 6.09 -5.62
CA GLY A 907 36.92 6.77 -6.44
C GLY A 907 36.36 7.80 -7.41
N ASP A 908 35.05 8.04 -7.41
CA ASP A 908 34.45 9.14 -8.15
C ASP A 908 35.08 10.48 -7.72
N SER A 909 35.56 11.23 -8.71
CA SER A 909 36.18 12.55 -8.56
C SER A 909 35.40 13.67 -9.27
N ASN A 910 34.37 13.34 -10.06
CA ASN A 910 33.54 14.33 -10.72
C ASN A 910 32.33 14.68 -9.84
N LEU A 911 32.25 15.93 -9.36
CA LEU A 911 31.13 16.37 -8.53
C LEU A 911 29.93 16.89 -9.30
N LYS A 912 30.10 17.17 -10.60
CA LYS A 912 29.07 17.79 -11.41
C LYS A 912 28.01 16.80 -11.87
N ASP A 913 28.32 15.50 -11.87
CA ASP A 913 27.42 14.42 -12.27
C ASP A 913 26.85 13.60 -11.10
N ASP A 914 27.20 13.93 -9.85
CA ASP A 914 26.49 13.41 -8.69
C ASP A 914 24.99 13.72 -8.82
N THR A 915 24.16 12.75 -8.51
CA THR A 915 22.71 12.80 -8.75
C THR A 915 21.95 12.93 -7.43
N TYR A 916 20.93 13.79 -7.39
CA TYR A 916 20.01 13.85 -6.25
C TYR A 916 19.23 12.55 -6.16
N VAL A 917 19.29 11.90 -5.00
CA VAL A 917 18.55 10.67 -4.70
C VAL A 917 17.83 10.81 -3.36
N ALA A 918 16.66 10.17 -3.25
CA ALA A 918 16.04 9.88 -1.96
C ALA A 918 16.50 8.50 -1.50
N VAL A 919 16.95 8.40 -0.25
CA VAL A 919 17.17 7.12 0.44
C VAL A 919 16.13 6.94 1.54
N MET A 920 15.45 5.80 1.54
CA MET A 920 14.45 5.47 2.54
C MET A 920 14.43 3.98 2.84
N GLY A 921 13.99 3.62 4.05
CA GLY A 921 13.67 2.24 4.38
C GLY A 921 12.53 1.74 3.50
N GLY A 922 12.48 0.43 3.27
CA GLY A 922 11.42 -0.21 2.49
C GLY A 922 10.03 -0.04 3.11
N GLY A 923 9.94 0.48 4.34
CA GLY A 923 8.69 0.74 5.04
C GLY A 923 8.24 -0.43 5.91
N PHE A 924 6.99 -0.37 6.36
CA PHE A 924 6.35 -1.39 7.17
C PHE A 924 5.65 -2.42 6.27
N GLY A 925 6.20 -3.63 6.17
CA GLY A 925 5.68 -4.68 5.30
C GLY A 925 4.55 -5.54 5.87
N THR A 926 4.17 -5.29 7.13
CA THR A 926 3.16 -6.08 7.85
C THR A 926 3.47 -7.59 7.85
N GLN A 927 2.44 -8.44 7.87
CA GLN A 927 2.52 -9.90 7.81
C GLN A 927 3.01 -10.44 6.44
N PHE A 928 3.55 -9.60 5.55
CA PHE A 928 4.16 -10.00 4.29
C PHE A 928 5.69 -10.11 4.40
N SER A 929 6.19 -11.34 4.43
CA SER A 929 7.63 -11.59 4.40
C SER A 929 8.30 -10.94 3.18
N GLY A 930 9.42 -10.25 3.43
CA GLY A 930 10.24 -9.53 2.46
C GLY A 930 9.69 -8.21 1.92
N VAL A 931 8.53 -7.77 2.39
CA VAL A 931 8.05 -6.40 2.13
C VAL A 931 8.62 -5.53 3.25
N GLY A 932 9.10 -4.33 2.95
CA GLY A 932 9.66 -3.45 3.97
C GLY A 932 11.09 -3.77 4.43
N SER A 933 11.58 -5.00 4.26
CA SER A 933 12.93 -5.45 4.69
C SER A 933 14.03 -5.10 3.67
N ASN A 934 14.15 -3.82 3.32
CA ASN A 934 15.16 -3.33 2.38
C ASN A 934 15.42 -1.84 2.59
N LEU A 935 16.45 -1.32 1.91
CA LEU A 935 16.71 0.09 1.74
C LEU A 935 16.61 0.45 0.25
N MET A 936 15.91 1.51 -0.08
CA MET A 936 15.68 1.94 -1.46
C MET A 936 16.38 3.27 -1.74
N LEU A 937 17.09 3.35 -2.87
CA LEU A 937 17.57 4.61 -3.44
C LEU A 937 16.77 4.94 -4.70
N ILE A 938 16.20 6.14 -4.71
CA ILE A 938 15.26 6.62 -5.72
C ILE A 938 15.87 7.84 -6.40
N ASP A 939 15.98 7.82 -7.73
CA ASP A 939 16.48 8.92 -8.55
C ASP A 939 15.47 10.08 -8.59
N LEU A 940 15.93 11.27 -8.22
CA LEU A 940 15.13 12.50 -8.20
C LEU A 940 15.47 13.48 -9.34
N GLN A 941 16.46 13.18 -10.19
CA GLN A 941 16.82 14.06 -11.30
C GLN A 941 16.51 13.47 -12.68
N ASP A 942 16.67 12.15 -12.86
CA ASP A 942 16.61 11.48 -14.17
C ASP A 942 17.40 12.23 -15.26
N THR A 943 18.72 12.26 -15.08
CA THR A 943 19.65 13.02 -15.94
C THR A 943 19.63 12.57 -17.41
N LYS A 944 19.19 11.35 -17.70
CA LYS A 944 19.17 10.78 -19.05
C LYS A 944 17.93 11.18 -19.86
N ASN A 945 16.76 11.23 -19.23
CA ASN A 945 15.48 11.48 -19.91
C ASN A 945 14.84 12.82 -19.51
N LYS A 946 15.65 13.77 -19.05
CA LYS A 946 15.22 15.15 -18.75
C LYS A 946 14.07 15.19 -17.72
N GLY A 947 14.23 14.47 -16.62
CA GLY A 947 13.26 14.46 -15.52
C GLY A 947 11.97 13.67 -15.77
N LYS A 948 11.77 13.08 -16.96
CA LYS A 948 10.52 12.39 -17.33
C LYS A 948 10.31 11.07 -16.59
N ASP A 949 11.40 10.44 -16.17
CA ASP A 949 11.42 9.20 -15.41
C ASP A 949 11.90 9.43 -13.96
N ILE A 950 11.62 10.60 -13.40
CA ILE A 950 11.81 10.81 -11.96
C ILE A 950 11.09 9.71 -11.16
N GLY A 951 11.72 9.25 -10.08
CA GLY A 951 11.24 8.13 -9.26
C GLY A 951 11.74 6.76 -9.71
N LYS A 952 12.70 6.65 -10.64
CA LYS A 952 13.37 5.37 -10.93
C LYS A 952 14.19 4.88 -9.74
N LEU A 953 14.26 3.58 -9.55
CA LEU A 953 15.15 2.97 -8.57
C LEU A 953 16.59 3.01 -9.09
N VAL A 954 17.48 3.61 -8.31
CA VAL A 954 18.93 3.49 -8.48
C VAL A 954 19.38 2.12 -7.97
N LYS A 955 18.89 1.74 -6.79
CA LYS A 955 19.22 0.46 -6.15
C LYS A 955 18.20 0.10 -5.08
N VAL A 956 17.92 -1.19 -4.96
CA VAL A 956 17.27 -1.81 -3.80
C VAL A 956 18.31 -2.68 -3.09
N LEU A 957 18.50 -2.44 -1.80
CA LEU A 957 19.46 -3.15 -0.95
C LEU A 957 18.69 -3.96 0.08
N PRO A 958 18.55 -5.29 -0.10
CA PRO A 958 17.86 -6.12 0.87
C PRO A 958 18.63 -6.14 2.18
N ILE A 959 17.90 -6.02 3.29
CA ILE A 959 18.44 -6.26 4.61
C ILE A 959 18.11 -7.70 4.95
N GLU A 960 19.13 -8.48 5.27
CA GLU A 960 18.97 -9.91 5.50
C GLU A 960 18.16 -10.16 6.78
N ASP A 961 17.10 -10.95 6.64
CA ASP A 961 16.26 -11.42 7.74
C ASP A 961 17.00 -12.50 8.56
N LEU A 962 16.87 -12.45 9.88
CA LEU A 962 17.47 -13.45 10.75
C LEU A 962 16.67 -14.76 10.68
N LYS A 963 17.28 -15.85 10.21
CA LYS A 963 16.61 -17.17 10.11
C LYS A 963 16.04 -17.69 11.43
N THR A 964 16.57 -17.23 12.56
CA THR A 964 16.13 -17.61 13.92
C THR A 964 15.07 -16.69 14.51
N SER A 965 14.78 -15.57 13.84
CA SER A 965 13.81 -14.58 14.31
C SER A 965 12.39 -15.07 14.06
N ASP A 966 11.50 -14.78 15.01
CA ASP A 966 10.07 -15.00 14.91
C ASP A 966 9.32 -13.73 14.43
N ILE A 967 10.06 -12.66 14.11
CA ILE A 967 9.56 -11.36 13.63
C ILE A 967 9.69 -11.31 12.12
N VAL A 968 8.63 -10.88 11.43
CA VAL A 968 8.72 -10.50 10.01
C VAL A 968 9.44 -9.16 9.94
N ASN A 969 10.63 -9.13 9.35
CA ASN A 969 11.44 -7.93 9.35
C ASN A 969 10.85 -6.81 8.48
N SER A 970 11.15 -5.56 8.84
CA SER A 970 10.79 -4.35 8.09
C SER A 970 11.66 -3.18 8.57
N VAL A 971 11.81 -2.16 7.72
CA VAL A 971 12.50 -0.90 8.04
C VAL A 971 11.48 0.24 8.04
N PRO A 972 10.62 0.35 9.08
CA PRO A 972 9.62 1.40 9.17
C PRO A 972 10.22 2.75 9.58
N ALA A 973 11.40 2.75 10.21
CA ALA A 973 12.04 3.95 10.73
C ALA A 973 12.69 4.77 9.60
N SER A 974 12.63 6.10 9.71
CA SER A 974 13.40 7.00 8.83
C SER A 974 14.89 6.81 9.05
N VAL A 975 15.66 6.78 7.97
CA VAL A 975 17.10 6.52 8.05
C VAL A 975 17.90 7.72 8.56
N THR A 976 19.03 7.45 9.18
CA THR A 976 19.98 8.48 9.61
C THR A 976 21.10 8.59 8.59
N LEU A 977 21.14 9.75 7.92
CA LEU A 977 22.08 10.06 6.84
C LEU A 977 23.12 11.08 7.32
N ILE A 978 24.39 10.73 7.16
CA ILE A 978 25.54 11.58 7.45
C ILE A 978 26.28 11.94 6.16
N THR A 979 26.30 13.22 5.82
CA THR A 979 27.00 13.81 4.65
C THR A 979 28.09 14.79 5.10
N ALA A 980 28.92 15.25 4.16
CA ALA A 980 29.96 16.24 4.42
C ALA A 980 29.43 17.62 4.87
N ASP A 981 28.23 18.02 4.44
CA ASP A 981 27.59 19.27 4.90
C ASP A 981 27.35 19.25 6.41
N LYS A 982 26.97 18.08 6.91
CA LYS A 982 26.63 17.90 8.33
C LYS A 982 27.85 17.56 9.17
N ALA A 983 29.00 17.28 8.56
CA ALA A 983 30.17 16.65 9.19
C ALA A 983 31.51 17.36 8.97
N ARG A 984 32.15 17.85 10.05
CA ARG A 984 33.44 18.52 9.99
C ARG A 984 34.54 17.47 9.81
N GLY A 985 35.43 17.69 8.85
CA GLY A 985 36.55 16.78 8.57
C GLY A 985 36.17 15.52 7.79
N VAL A 986 34.95 15.43 7.25
CA VAL A 986 34.58 14.36 6.32
C VAL A 986 35.22 14.61 4.95
N ASP A 987 35.93 13.59 4.45
CA ASP A 987 36.71 13.63 3.22
C ASP A 987 36.06 12.88 2.05
N PHE A 988 34.76 12.59 2.14
CA PHE A 988 34.00 11.91 1.09
C PHE A 988 32.79 12.74 0.61
N ARG A 989 32.39 12.52 -0.64
CA ARG A 989 31.08 12.91 -1.22
C ARG A 989 30.08 11.78 -1.05
N GLY A 990 28.79 12.08 -1.12
CA GLY A 990 27.72 11.13 -0.83
C GLY A 990 27.38 11.04 0.65
N GLY A 991 27.10 9.84 1.14
CA GLY A 991 26.67 9.67 2.53
C GLY A 991 26.87 8.29 3.14
N LEU A 992 27.02 8.26 4.45
CA LEU A 992 26.87 7.06 5.27
C LEU A 992 25.46 7.02 5.84
N VAL A 993 24.77 5.90 5.66
CA VAL A 993 23.37 5.73 6.10
C VAL A 993 23.30 4.65 7.16
N TYR A 994 22.49 4.90 8.20
CA TYR A 994 22.22 3.96 9.28
C TYR A 994 20.71 3.71 9.34
N ALA A 995 20.32 2.45 9.33
CA ALA A 995 18.93 2.02 9.41
C ALA A 995 18.75 1.05 10.58
N SER A 996 17.66 1.23 11.33
CA SER A 996 17.16 0.28 12.31
C SER A 996 15.99 -0.51 11.75
N ASP A 997 15.86 -1.78 12.13
CA ASP A 997 14.78 -2.64 11.68
C ASP A 997 14.02 -3.33 12.82
N LEU A 998 12.88 -3.94 12.49
CA LEU A 998 11.99 -4.55 13.50
C LEU A 998 12.60 -5.75 14.21
N GLU A 999 13.54 -6.45 13.58
CA GLU A 999 14.32 -7.52 14.22
C GLU A 999 15.38 -6.99 15.19
N GLY A 1000 15.52 -5.67 15.30
CA GLY A 1000 16.41 -5.08 16.28
C GLY A 1000 17.84 -4.86 15.77
N LYS A 1001 18.04 -4.89 14.45
CA LYS A 1001 19.36 -4.67 13.84
C LYS A 1001 19.60 -3.19 13.55
N ILE A 1002 20.85 -2.76 13.68
CA ILE A 1002 21.37 -1.48 13.16
C ILE A 1002 22.33 -1.80 12.01
N THR A 1003 21.94 -1.44 10.79
CA THR A 1003 22.72 -1.68 9.57
C THR A 1003 23.28 -0.37 9.04
N LYS A 1004 24.59 -0.35 8.73
CA LYS A 1004 25.31 0.76 8.10
C LYS A 1004 25.50 0.50 6.62
N PHE A 1005 25.29 1.52 5.80
CA PHE A 1005 25.42 1.50 4.35
C PHE A 1005 26.41 2.54 3.86
N ASN A 1006 27.17 2.18 2.82
CA ASN A 1006 28.15 3.04 2.16
C ASN A 1006 27.63 3.58 0.83
N PHE A 1007 27.29 4.86 0.79
CA PHE A 1007 26.95 5.59 -0.45
C PHE A 1007 27.93 6.72 -0.71
N THR A 1008 29.20 6.47 -0.39
CA THR A 1008 30.27 7.45 -0.51
C THR A 1008 31.20 7.14 -1.67
N ASN A 1009 32.03 8.11 -2.05
CA ASN A 1009 33.12 7.90 -2.99
C ASN A 1009 34.43 7.37 -2.36
N LEU A 1010 34.38 6.87 -1.11
CA LEU A 1010 35.54 6.26 -0.46
C LEU A 1010 36.08 5.09 -1.31
N GLN A 1011 37.39 5.05 -1.51
CA GLN A 1011 38.04 4.01 -2.32
C GLN A 1011 38.34 2.74 -1.54
N ARG A 1012 38.56 2.84 -0.22
CA ARG A 1012 38.99 1.74 0.64
C ARG A 1012 38.30 1.82 2.01
N ASP A 1013 38.20 0.66 2.65
CA ASP A 1013 37.67 0.54 4.01
C ASP A 1013 38.53 1.26 5.05
N ALA A 1014 38.04 1.32 6.30
CA ALA A 1014 38.68 2.04 7.40
C ALA A 1014 40.08 1.52 7.77
N ASN A 1015 40.39 0.28 7.39
CA ASN A 1015 41.70 -0.34 7.63
C ASN A 1015 42.61 -0.26 6.40
N ASN A 1016 42.15 0.35 5.31
CA ASN A 1016 42.82 0.43 4.02
C ASN A 1016 43.12 -0.94 3.37
N GLN A 1017 42.40 -2.00 3.78
CA GLN A 1017 42.63 -3.38 3.37
C GLN A 1017 41.76 -3.74 2.16
N THR A 1018 40.48 -3.40 2.20
CA THR A 1018 39.50 -3.81 1.19
C THR A 1018 39.15 -2.65 0.26
N PRO A 1019 39.27 -2.80 -1.07
CA PRO A 1019 38.71 -1.85 -2.02
C PRO A 1019 37.18 -1.79 -1.89
N LEU A 1020 36.64 -0.58 -1.84
CA LEU A 1020 35.21 -0.33 -1.89
C LEU A 1020 34.77 -0.15 -3.35
N LYS A 1021 33.51 -0.47 -3.60
CA LYS A 1021 32.77 -0.34 -4.86
C LYS A 1021 31.57 0.61 -4.73
N GLY A 1022 31.11 0.86 -3.52
CA GLY A 1022 29.84 1.54 -3.24
C GLY A 1022 28.67 0.57 -3.11
N TYR A 1023 27.66 0.97 -2.34
CA TYR A 1023 26.48 0.18 -1.96
C TYR A 1023 26.76 -0.98 -0.99
N GLU A 1024 27.91 -1.02 -0.35
CA GLU A 1024 28.18 -2.00 0.70
C GLU A 1024 27.32 -1.76 1.94
N GLN A 1025 27.02 -2.84 2.66
CA GLN A 1025 26.33 -2.80 3.93
C GLN A 1025 27.00 -3.69 4.98
N THR A 1026 26.84 -3.35 6.26
CA THR A 1026 27.25 -4.18 7.39
C THR A 1026 26.30 -4.01 8.55
N THR A 1027 25.94 -5.10 9.22
CA THR A 1027 25.12 -5.03 10.43
C THR A 1027 26.03 -4.80 11.62
N MET A 1028 25.90 -3.65 12.27
CA MET A 1028 26.79 -3.23 13.36
C MET A 1028 26.37 -3.76 14.71
N PHE A 1029 25.06 -3.87 14.92
CA PHE A 1029 24.46 -4.20 16.21
C PHE A 1029 23.13 -4.93 16.04
N ASP A 1030 22.80 -5.81 16.98
CA ASP A 1030 21.50 -6.48 17.11
C ASP A 1030 21.08 -6.49 18.59
N VAL A 1031 19.89 -5.93 18.90
CA VAL A 1031 19.33 -5.92 20.26
C VAL A 1031 18.69 -7.27 20.66
N SER A 1032 18.74 -8.24 19.74
CA SER A 1032 18.15 -9.57 19.82
C SER A 1032 16.64 -9.52 20.01
N ALA A 1033 15.94 -8.77 19.13
CA ALA A 1033 14.50 -8.63 19.24
C ALA A 1033 13.78 -9.94 18.91
N ASN A 1034 12.71 -10.23 19.65
CA ASN A 1034 11.78 -11.31 19.34
C ASN A 1034 10.39 -10.96 19.91
N LYS A 1035 9.37 -11.73 19.53
CA LYS A 1035 7.98 -11.47 19.98
C LYS A 1035 7.78 -11.56 21.50
N THR A 1036 8.66 -12.27 22.21
CA THR A 1036 8.58 -12.45 23.66
C THR A 1036 9.13 -11.23 24.41
N ASN A 1037 10.30 -10.73 24.02
CA ASN A 1037 10.92 -9.57 24.67
C ASN A 1037 10.39 -8.23 24.16
N GLY A 1038 9.76 -8.21 22.97
CA GLY A 1038 9.09 -7.03 22.42
C GLY A 1038 10.03 -5.89 22.01
N ARG A 1039 11.32 -6.17 21.80
CA ARG A 1039 12.36 -5.15 21.52
C ARG A 1039 12.36 -4.62 20.08
N TYR A 1040 11.18 -4.38 19.51
CA TYR A 1040 11.04 -3.81 18.18
C TYR A 1040 11.63 -2.39 18.11
N MET A 1041 12.25 -2.04 16.98
CA MET A 1041 12.69 -0.67 16.70
C MET A 1041 11.84 -0.04 15.58
N TYR A 1042 10.80 0.71 15.98
CA TYR A 1042 9.92 1.43 15.04
C TYR A 1042 10.41 2.83 14.69
N HIS A 1043 11.24 3.41 15.54
CA HIS A 1043 11.64 4.81 15.47
C HIS A 1043 13.05 4.96 14.93
N ALA A 1044 13.30 6.13 14.34
CA ALA A 1044 14.60 6.45 13.80
C ALA A 1044 15.68 6.59 14.86
N LEU A 1045 16.92 6.33 14.42
CA LEU A 1045 18.12 6.58 15.20
C LEU A 1045 18.38 8.08 15.28
N ASP A 1046 18.76 8.58 16.45
CA ASP A 1046 19.47 9.87 16.52
C ASP A 1046 20.97 9.63 16.61
N ALA A 1047 21.78 10.63 16.28
CA ALA A 1047 23.23 10.50 16.28
C ALA A 1047 23.91 11.74 16.86
N ALA A 1048 25.11 11.59 17.41
CA ALA A 1048 26.00 12.68 17.84
C ALA A 1048 27.47 12.26 17.78
N ILE A 1049 28.39 13.23 17.83
CA ILE A 1049 29.81 12.95 18.08
C ILE A 1049 30.05 13.14 19.57
N GLY A 1050 30.49 12.08 20.25
CA GLY A 1050 30.79 12.13 21.67
C GLY A 1050 31.99 13.02 21.96
N LYS A 1051 31.90 13.88 22.98
CA LYS A 1051 32.94 14.86 23.32
C LYS A 1051 34.25 14.17 23.76
N THR A 1052 34.13 13.14 24.60
CA THR A 1052 35.28 12.45 25.21
C THR A 1052 35.86 11.37 24.30
N THR A 1053 34.99 10.66 23.59
CA THR A 1053 35.39 9.55 22.70
C THR A 1053 35.73 9.98 21.29
N ASN A 1054 35.33 11.19 20.86
CA ASN A 1054 35.48 11.69 19.49
C ASN A 1054 34.98 10.67 18.44
N SER A 1055 33.96 9.90 18.80
CA SER A 1055 33.38 8.84 17.97
C SER A 1055 31.93 9.17 17.66
N LEU A 1056 31.40 8.65 16.56
CA LEU A 1056 29.97 8.72 16.28
C LEU A 1056 29.21 7.77 17.20
N TRP A 1057 28.15 8.26 17.81
CA TRP A 1057 27.20 7.50 18.61
C TRP A 1057 25.82 7.51 17.96
N LEU A 1058 25.12 6.38 18.07
CA LEU A 1058 23.79 6.14 17.55
C LEU A 1058 22.87 5.79 18.73
N TYR A 1059 21.75 6.50 18.86
CA TYR A 1059 20.80 6.33 19.95
C TYR A 1059 19.50 5.74 19.45
N ALA A 1060 19.00 4.73 20.16
CA ALA A 1060 17.75 4.07 19.83
C ALA A 1060 17.00 3.64 21.09
N GLY A 1061 15.70 3.40 20.93
CA GLY A 1061 14.84 2.83 21.95
C GLY A 1061 13.99 1.72 21.37
N THR A 1062 13.60 0.75 22.21
CA THR A 1062 12.77 -0.38 21.79
C THR A 1062 11.36 -0.33 22.39
N GLY A 1063 10.42 -0.94 21.69
CA GLY A 1063 9.05 -1.13 22.15
C GLY A 1063 8.08 -1.41 21.00
N ASP A 1064 7.05 -2.20 21.28
CA ASP A 1064 5.98 -2.43 20.31
C ASP A 1064 5.06 -1.19 20.19
N ALA A 1065 5.30 -0.36 19.18
CA ALA A 1065 4.54 0.85 18.89
C ALA A 1065 3.09 0.55 18.44
N GLN A 1066 2.79 -0.67 17.99
CA GLN A 1066 1.43 -1.07 17.63
C GLN A 1066 0.60 -1.45 18.86
N ARG A 1067 1.25 -1.82 19.97
CA ARG A 1067 0.59 -2.32 21.19
C ARG A 1067 1.17 -1.69 22.45
N LEU A 1068 1.04 -0.37 22.57
CA LEU A 1068 1.61 0.38 23.69
C LEU A 1068 1.13 -0.12 25.07
N ASN A 1069 -0.15 -0.51 25.19
CA ASN A 1069 -0.75 -1.04 26.43
C ASN A 1069 -0.42 -2.51 26.72
N ASP A 1070 0.33 -3.21 25.86
CA ASP A 1070 0.63 -4.62 26.09
C ASP A 1070 1.52 -4.83 27.32
N ARG A 1071 1.17 -5.84 28.13
CA ARG A 1071 1.83 -6.25 29.37
C ARG A 1071 2.19 -7.74 29.34
N THR A 1072 2.54 -8.26 28.16
CA THR A 1072 2.91 -9.67 28.00
C THR A 1072 4.16 -9.98 28.81
N VAL A 1073 4.10 -11.06 29.62
CA VAL A 1073 5.24 -11.54 30.41
C VAL A 1073 6.40 -11.87 29.48
N GLY A 1074 7.61 -11.45 29.85
CA GLY A 1074 8.82 -11.59 29.04
C GLY A 1074 9.25 -10.29 28.34
N THR A 1075 8.37 -9.29 28.24
CA THR A 1075 8.70 -7.97 27.68
C THR A 1075 9.91 -7.37 28.42
N SER A 1076 10.92 -6.94 27.67
CA SER A 1076 12.18 -6.42 28.21
C SER A 1076 12.74 -5.37 27.26
N ASN A 1077 12.14 -4.18 27.22
CA ASN A 1077 12.59 -3.10 26.35
C ASN A 1077 13.85 -2.41 26.87
N VAL A 1078 14.56 -1.72 25.99
CA VAL A 1078 15.80 -1.03 26.30
C VAL A 1078 15.90 0.34 25.62
N MET A 1079 16.64 1.24 26.26
CA MET A 1079 17.26 2.42 25.61
C MET A 1079 18.73 2.08 25.37
N ILE A 1080 19.28 2.47 24.23
CA ILE A 1080 20.66 2.13 23.84
C ILE A 1080 21.41 3.33 23.26
N GLY A 1081 22.72 3.34 23.49
CA GLY A 1081 23.68 4.19 22.78
C GLY A 1081 24.82 3.32 22.24
N ILE A 1082 24.97 3.28 20.91
CA ILE A 1082 25.91 2.40 20.20
C ILE A 1082 26.96 3.22 19.46
N ARG A 1083 28.23 2.91 19.67
CA ARG A 1083 29.35 3.67 19.11
C ARG A 1083 29.87 3.07 17.80
N ASP A 1084 29.91 3.89 16.76
CA ASP A 1084 30.65 3.63 15.52
C ASP A 1084 32.06 4.21 15.60
N LYS A 1085 33.01 3.39 16.05
CA LYS A 1085 34.42 3.78 16.13
C LYS A 1085 35.11 3.97 14.78
N TRP A 1086 34.50 3.51 13.68
CA TRP A 1086 35.12 3.53 12.36
C TRP A 1086 34.73 4.76 11.56
N TYR A 1087 33.71 5.50 11.99
CA TYR A 1087 33.36 6.80 11.44
C TYR A 1087 34.57 7.77 11.49
N PRO A 1088 34.84 8.57 10.43
CA PRO A 1088 34.04 8.78 9.22
C PRO A 1088 34.23 7.74 8.10
N LYS A 1089 35.02 6.68 8.30
CA LYS A 1089 35.22 5.63 7.29
C LYS A 1089 34.16 4.53 7.37
N PHE A 1090 34.16 3.66 6.36
CA PHE A 1090 33.34 2.45 6.33
C PHE A 1090 34.20 1.23 6.64
N ALA A 1091 33.73 0.31 7.49
CA ALA A 1091 34.42 -0.93 7.79
C ALA A 1091 33.41 -2.08 7.79
N PHE A 1092 33.78 -3.22 7.22
CA PHE A 1092 33.00 -4.45 7.35
C PHE A 1092 33.11 -4.96 8.79
N THR A 1093 32.06 -4.82 9.59
CA THR A 1093 32.09 -5.25 10.99
C THR A 1093 31.59 -6.68 11.14
N SER A 1094 30.46 -7.01 10.51
CA SER A 1094 29.75 -8.26 10.73
C SER A 1094 28.60 -8.48 9.74
N THR A 1095 28.22 -9.74 9.59
CA THR A 1095 26.92 -10.18 9.07
C THR A 1095 25.86 -10.08 10.17
N PRO A 1096 24.55 -10.08 9.86
CA PRO A 1096 23.49 -10.05 10.88
C PRO A 1096 23.69 -11.08 12.00
N SER A 1097 23.97 -12.34 11.63
CA SER A 1097 24.20 -13.45 12.58
C SER A 1097 25.46 -13.33 13.46
N LYS A 1098 26.34 -12.37 13.18
CA LYS A 1098 27.59 -12.12 13.91
C LYS A 1098 27.67 -10.68 14.42
N ALA A 1099 26.56 -9.93 14.36
CA ALA A 1099 26.52 -8.56 14.84
C ALA A 1099 26.79 -8.53 16.35
N ALA A 1100 27.33 -7.41 16.83
CA ALA A 1100 27.46 -7.22 18.27
C ALA A 1100 26.07 -7.09 18.91
N ASP A 1101 25.93 -7.54 20.15
CA ASP A 1101 24.66 -7.49 20.86
C ASP A 1101 24.79 -6.80 22.23
N LEU A 1102 23.73 -6.86 23.03
CA LEU A 1102 23.71 -6.27 24.37
C LEU A 1102 24.81 -6.82 25.30
N THR A 1103 25.34 -8.03 25.06
CA THR A 1103 26.45 -8.59 25.84
C THR A 1103 27.77 -7.86 25.58
N ASN A 1104 27.89 -7.17 24.44
CA ASN A 1104 29.03 -6.30 24.12
C ASN A 1104 28.88 -4.87 24.67
N CYS A 1105 27.78 -4.58 25.37
CA CYS A 1105 27.46 -3.26 25.91
C CYS A 1105 27.49 -3.25 27.44
N ARG A 1106 27.63 -2.06 28.03
CA ARG A 1106 27.52 -1.87 29.48
C ARG A 1106 26.05 -1.71 29.88
N ASN A 1107 25.59 -2.51 30.84
CA ASN A 1107 24.31 -2.26 31.51
C ASN A 1107 24.46 -1.06 32.48
N THR A 1108 23.68 -0.01 32.23
CA THR A 1108 23.71 1.26 32.99
C THR A 1108 22.38 1.55 33.67
N THR A 1109 21.47 0.57 33.75
CA THR A 1109 20.09 0.72 34.25
C THR A 1109 19.98 1.36 35.62
N ASN A 1110 20.96 1.13 36.50
CA ASN A 1110 20.98 1.66 37.86
C ASN A 1110 22.06 2.73 38.07
N ASP A 1111 22.69 3.21 37.00
CA ASP A 1111 23.79 4.15 37.09
C ASP A 1111 23.29 5.60 37.23
N LYS A 1112 23.61 6.21 38.36
CA LYS A 1112 23.18 7.56 38.75
C LYS A 1112 24.35 8.44 39.16
N ASP A 1113 25.59 7.95 39.00
CA ASP A 1113 26.81 8.63 39.41
C ASP A 1113 27.43 9.35 38.21
N PRO A 1114 27.22 10.67 38.05
CA PRO A 1114 27.72 11.41 36.90
C PRO A 1114 29.25 11.62 36.95
N THR A 1115 29.93 11.23 38.04
CA THR A 1115 31.37 11.49 38.21
C THR A 1115 32.25 10.44 37.54
N GLN A 1116 31.71 9.28 37.18
CA GLN A 1116 32.47 8.20 36.56
C GLN A 1116 31.73 7.55 35.40
N CYS A 1117 32.27 7.68 34.19
CA CYS A 1117 31.79 6.94 33.03
C CYS A 1117 32.18 5.45 33.15
N LYS A 1118 31.18 4.58 33.40
CA LYS A 1118 31.42 3.13 33.55
C LYS A 1118 31.53 2.38 32.21
N VAL A 1119 31.31 3.07 31.09
CA VAL A 1119 31.42 2.51 29.75
C VAL A 1119 32.88 2.51 29.32
N GLN A 1120 33.43 1.32 29.08
CA GLN A 1120 34.82 1.14 28.70
C GLN A 1120 35.04 1.31 27.20
N LYS A 1121 36.25 1.76 26.81
CA LYS A 1121 36.62 1.91 25.39
C LYS A 1121 36.57 0.60 24.57
N SER A 1122 36.61 -0.57 25.20
CA SER A 1122 36.46 -1.86 24.51
C SER A 1122 35.01 -2.23 24.21
N GLN A 1123 34.04 -1.64 24.92
CA GLN A 1123 32.63 -1.94 24.78
C GLN A 1123 32.03 -1.24 23.55
N LYS A 1124 30.96 -1.82 23.02
CA LYS A 1124 30.24 -1.28 21.85
C LYS A 1124 29.36 -0.09 22.19
N GLY A 1125 28.97 0.04 23.44
CA GLY A 1125 28.09 1.10 23.91
C GLY A 1125 27.50 0.78 25.26
N TRP A 1126 26.33 1.35 25.52
CA TRP A 1126 25.58 1.18 26.77
C TRP A 1126 24.11 0.86 26.49
N TYR A 1127 23.45 0.25 27.48
CA TYR A 1127 22.01 0.06 27.47
C TYR A 1127 21.40 0.27 28.87
N VAL A 1128 20.13 0.66 28.87
CA VAL A 1128 19.27 0.80 30.04
C VAL A 1128 18.01 -0.04 29.82
N THR A 1129 17.70 -0.95 30.75
CA THR A 1129 16.47 -1.74 30.72
C THR A 1129 15.28 -0.92 31.21
N LEU A 1130 14.18 -0.99 30.47
CA LEU A 1130 12.90 -0.39 30.84
C LEU A 1130 12.05 -1.40 31.62
N ASN A 1131 11.72 -1.05 32.86
CA ASN A 1131 10.89 -1.87 33.75
C ASN A 1131 9.39 -1.65 33.49
N ASP A 1132 8.55 -2.47 34.12
CA ASP A 1132 7.09 -2.31 34.11
C ASP A 1132 6.48 -2.23 32.69
N PHE A 1133 7.00 -3.03 31.76
CA PHE A 1133 6.54 -3.10 30.37
C PHE A 1133 6.63 -1.77 29.60
N ALA A 1134 7.45 -0.84 30.09
CA ALA A 1134 7.64 0.46 29.46
C ALA A 1134 8.30 0.34 28.08
N LYS A 1135 8.02 1.32 27.22
CA LYS A 1135 8.37 1.34 25.80
C LYS A 1135 8.83 2.74 25.42
N VAL A 1136 9.84 2.83 24.56
CA VAL A 1136 10.16 4.11 23.89
C VAL A 1136 9.09 4.35 22.82
N THR A 1137 8.55 5.57 22.75
CA THR A 1137 7.34 5.89 21.96
C THR A 1137 7.56 6.86 20.81
N SER A 1138 8.75 7.45 20.76
CA SER A 1138 9.20 8.24 19.63
C SER A 1138 10.72 8.24 19.59
N GLU A 1139 11.26 8.92 18.59
CA GLU A 1139 12.70 9.01 18.34
C GLU A 1139 13.40 9.69 19.53
N PRO A 1140 14.59 9.20 19.95
CA PRO A 1140 15.37 9.92 20.93
C PRO A 1140 15.87 11.26 20.36
N ALA A 1141 16.19 12.20 21.24
CA ALA A 1141 16.75 13.48 20.87
C ALA A 1141 18.01 13.78 21.67
N VAL A 1142 19.13 14.01 20.98
CA VAL A 1142 20.43 14.35 21.59
C VAL A 1142 20.72 15.85 21.53
N ASN A 1143 21.11 16.43 22.66
CA ASN A 1143 21.51 17.82 22.76
C ASN A 1143 22.44 18.02 23.98
N ASN A 1144 23.48 18.84 23.83
CA ASN A 1144 24.42 19.23 24.92
C ASN A 1144 24.95 18.03 25.74
N GLY A 1145 25.39 16.96 25.07
CA GLY A 1145 25.94 15.75 25.71
C GLY A 1145 24.89 14.92 26.46
N ARG A 1146 23.61 15.11 26.17
CA ARG A 1146 22.50 14.39 26.80
C ARG A 1146 21.57 13.82 25.75
N VAL A 1147 21.05 12.62 26.02
CA VAL A 1147 20.06 11.97 25.16
C VAL A 1147 18.75 11.84 25.93
N LEU A 1148 17.69 12.33 25.33
CA LEU A 1148 16.34 12.32 25.90
C LEU A 1148 15.49 11.27 25.17
N PHE A 1149 14.81 10.44 25.93
CA PHE A 1149 13.95 9.36 25.44
C PHE A 1149 12.50 9.58 25.91
N PRO A 1150 11.53 9.70 24.99
CA PRO A 1150 10.11 9.68 25.33
C PRO A 1150 9.65 8.25 25.63
N VAL A 1151 9.24 8.00 26.87
CA VAL A 1151 8.89 6.67 27.38
C VAL A 1151 7.43 6.61 27.83
N TYR A 1152 6.73 5.57 27.40
CA TYR A 1152 5.38 5.23 27.87
C TYR A 1152 5.43 4.01 28.76
N ARG A 1153 4.75 4.08 29.91
CA ARG A 1153 4.55 2.95 30.80
C ARG A 1153 3.06 2.61 30.89
N PRO A 1154 2.64 1.39 30.50
CA PRO A 1154 1.25 0.96 30.63
C PRO A 1154 0.72 1.13 32.05
N SER A 1155 -0.59 1.41 32.18
CA SER A 1155 -1.23 1.53 33.48
C SER A 1155 -1.03 0.28 34.34
N LYS A 1156 -0.77 0.46 35.64
CA LYS A 1156 -0.71 -0.63 36.63
C LYS A 1156 -2.09 -1.14 37.06
N SER A 1157 -3.16 -0.50 36.58
CA SER A 1157 -4.55 -0.87 36.89
C SER A 1157 -4.90 -2.30 36.49
N ALA A 1158 -5.84 -2.90 37.21
CA ALA A 1158 -6.45 -4.15 36.80
C ALA A 1158 -7.16 -4.01 35.45
N ASN A 1159 -7.75 -2.83 35.18
CA ASN A 1159 -8.32 -2.48 33.88
C ASN A 1159 -7.20 -2.23 32.85
N LYS A 1160 -7.05 -3.14 31.89
CA LYS A 1160 -6.04 -3.01 30.81
C LYS A 1160 -6.30 -1.87 29.83
N CYS A 1161 -7.45 -1.20 29.94
CA CYS A 1161 -7.85 -0.10 29.06
C CYS A 1161 -7.48 1.28 29.60
N ASP A 1162 -6.94 1.36 30.82
CA ASP A 1162 -6.57 2.63 31.43
C ASP A 1162 -5.33 3.23 30.75
N LEU A 1163 -5.36 4.55 30.54
CA LEU A 1163 -4.25 5.31 29.98
C LEU A 1163 -3.00 5.21 30.89
N GLY A 1164 -1.85 4.93 30.30
CA GLY A 1164 -0.57 4.83 30.97
C GLY A 1164 0.11 6.17 31.24
N ASP A 1165 1.28 6.08 31.85
CA ASP A 1165 2.11 7.21 32.28
C ASP A 1165 3.13 7.59 31.19
N ALA A 1166 3.34 8.89 30.99
CA ALA A 1166 4.35 9.46 30.11
C ALA A 1166 5.57 9.92 30.90
N PHE A 1167 6.75 9.57 30.40
CA PHE A 1167 8.05 9.92 30.98
C PHE A 1167 9.01 10.49 29.93
N ILE A 1168 9.89 11.40 30.37
CA ILE A 1168 11.13 11.74 29.66
C ILE A 1168 12.29 11.18 30.47
N CYS A 1169 12.98 10.18 29.91
CA CYS A 1169 14.21 9.64 30.48
C CYS A 1169 15.40 10.38 29.88
N THR A 1170 16.40 10.73 30.69
CA THR A 1170 17.59 11.44 30.19
C THR A 1170 18.86 10.78 30.67
N THR A 1171 19.77 10.52 29.73
CA THR A 1171 21.06 9.91 29.99
C THR A 1171 22.21 10.76 29.45
N ASP A 1172 23.40 10.56 29.99
CA ASP A 1172 24.64 10.93 29.34
C ASP A 1172 24.78 10.19 28.00
N ASP A 1173 25.27 10.88 26.98
CA ASP A 1173 25.31 10.42 25.60
C ASP A 1173 26.42 9.37 25.36
N GLU A 1174 27.50 9.40 26.15
CA GLU A 1174 28.61 8.44 26.04
C GLU A 1174 28.55 7.34 27.11
N CYS A 1175 27.94 7.64 28.26
CA CYS A 1175 28.00 6.79 29.45
C CYS A 1175 26.69 6.09 29.80
N GLY A 1176 25.53 6.55 29.28
CA GLY A 1176 24.22 5.97 29.62
C GLY A 1176 23.77 6.24 31.07
N THR A 1177 24.56 6.96 31.85
CA THR A 1177 24.27 7.33 33.23
C THR A 1177 23.11 8.33 33.28
N PHE A 1178 22.15 8.13 34.19
CA PHE A 1178 21.00 9.02 34.30
C PHE A 1178 21.38 10.42 34.75
N ALA A 1179 20.85 11.43 34.06
CA ALA A 1179 21.04 12.84 34.40
C ALA A 1179 19.91 13.36 35.30
N SER A 1180 20.24 14.19 36.30
CA SER A 1180 19.30 14.70 37.30
C SER A 1180 18.68 16.07 36.97
N PHE A 1181 19.08 16.73 35.87
CA PHE A 1181 18.75 18.14 35.61
C PHE A 1181 17.26 18.42 35.39
N LEU A 1182 16.49 17.47 34.86
CA LEU A 1182 15.03 17.64 34.68
C LEU A 1182 14.25 17.58 36.01
N GLY A 1183 14.93 17.34 37.13
CA GLY A 1183 14.33 17.24 38.47
C GLY A 1183 13.52 15.96 38.69
N LYS A 1184 13.41 15.51 39.95
CA LYS A 1184 12.51 14.41 40.33
C LYS A 1184 11.09 14.93 40.49
N ASP A 1185 10.10 14.10 40.17
CA ASP A 1185 8.69 14.47 40.35
C ASP A 1185 8.35 14.66 41.84
N THR A 1186 7.49 15.62 42.13
CA THR A 1186 6.88 15.86 43.45
C THR A 1186 5.66 14.98 43.69
N ASN A 1187 5.15 14.30 42.66
CA ASN A 1187 4.04 13.36 42.78
C ASN A 1187 4.42 12.16 43.67
N ALA A 1188 3.68 11.98 44.77
CA ALA A 1188 3.91 10.91 45.74
C ALA A 1188 3.84 9.50 45.11
N THR A 1189 3.05 9.32 44.04
CA THR A 1189 2.90 8.03 43.34
C THR A 1189 4.05 7.68 42.40
N GLN A 1190 4.88 8.65 42.02
CA GLN A 1190 6.04 8.48 41.14
C GLN A 1190 7.37 8.62 41.91
N LYS A 1191 7.30 8.54 43.25
CA LYS A 1191 8.46 8.70 44.14
C LYS A 1191 9.46 7.56 43.92
N GLY A 1192 10.69 7.91 43.56
CA GLY A 1192 11.79 6.96 43.34
C GLY A 1192 12.07 6.64 41.87
N GLU A 1193 11.22 7.10 40.96
CA GLU A 1193 11.45 6.99 39.51
C GLU A 1193 12.71 7.75 39.09
N THR A 1194 13.45 7.17 38.15
CA THR A 1194 14.68 7.79 37.61
C THR A 1194 14.37 8.72 36.43
N CYS A 1195 13.30 8.44 35.69
CA CYS A 1195 12.82 9.29 34.59
C CYS A 1195 11.82 10.33 35.07
N ARG A 1196 11.73 11.48 34.39
CA ARG A 1196 10.80 12.56 34.73
C ARG A 1196 9.40 12.20 34.26
N TYR A 1197 8.43 12.10 35.16
CA TYR A 1197 7.02 12.02 34.81
C TYR A 1197 6.54 13.36 34.24
N VAL A 1198 5.78 13.31 33.14
CA VAL A 1198 5.32 14.52 32.43
C VAL A 1198 3.82 14.52 32.12
N GLY A 1199 3.08 13.47 32.48
CA GLY A 1199 1.64 13.39 32.26
C GLY A 1199 1.14 11.96 32.05
N LYS A 1200 -0.13 11.81 31.67
CA LYS A 1200 -0.71 10.54 31.22
C LYS A 1200 -0.94 10.58 29.72
N GLY A 1201 -0.54 9.53 29.01
CA GLY A 1201 -0.65 9.48 27.56
C GLY A 1201 0.68 9.20 26.88
N VAL A 1202 0.77 9.50 25.59
CA VAL A 1202 1.94 9.15 24.78
C VAL A 1202 2.61 10.42 24.24
N LEU A 1203 3.93 10.47 24.32
CA LEU A 1203 4.72 11.63 23.89
C LEU A 1203 5.10 11.55 22.41
N SER A 1204 5.11 12.70 21.75
CA SER A 1204 5.73 12.88 20.44
C SER A 1204 7.26 12.90 20.54
N LYS A 1205 7.90 13.10 19.39
CA LYS A 1205 9.31 13.51 19.31
C LYS A 1205 9.56 14.75 20.17
N ILE A 1206 10.72 14.77 20.81
CA ILE A 1206 11.23 15.88 21.61
C ILE A 1206 11.92 16.90 20.69
N VAL A 1207 11.61 18.19 20.86
CA VAL A 1207 12.17 19.31 20.07
C VAL A 1207 12.81 20.33 21.00
N PHE A 1208 13.97 20.88 20.59
CA PHE A 1208 14.68 21.92 21.34
C PHE A 1208 14.48 23.30 20.72
N PHE A 1209 14.20 24.31 21.54
CA PHE A 1209 14.17 25.70 21.10
C PHE A 1209 14.39 26.67 22.25
N ALA A 1210 15.24 27.68 22.01
CA ALA A 1210 15.51 28.77 22.96
C ALA A 1210 15.83 28.28 24.39
N GLY A 1211 16.63 27.22 24.51
CA GLY A 1211 17.00 26.64 25.81
C GLY A 1211 15.89 25.85 26.50
N LYS A 1212 14.82 25.49 25.79
CA LYS A 1212 13.70 24.69 26.30
C LYS A 1212 13.47 23.43 25.47
N ILE A 1213 12.76 22.50 26.09
CA ILE A 1213 12.32 21.23 25.53
C ILE A 1213 10.81 21.28 25.34
N PHE A 1214 10.35 20.89 24.15
CA PHE A 1214 8.94 20.74 23.80
C PHE A 1214 8.66 19.30 23.37
N ALA A 1215 7.61 18.70 23.92
CA ALA A 1215 7.09 17.42 23.46
C ALA A 1215 5.58 17.47 23.58
N ASN A 1216 4.87 17.11 22.52
CA ASN A 1216 3.42 17.04 22.58
C ASN A 1216 2.98 15.75 23.28
N ILE A 1217 1.78 15.76 23.86
CA ILE A 1217 1.24 14.60 24.56
C ILE A 1217 -0.18 14.29 24.09
N SER A 1218 -0.37 13.04 23.63
CA SER A 1218 -1.68 12.48 23.36
C SER A 1218 -2.28 11.95 24.65
N GLY A 1219 -2.94 12.85 25.38
CA GLY A 1219 -3.45 12.62 26.71
C GLY A 1219 -3.46 13.93 27.48
N GLN A 1220 -2.96 13.90 28.72
CA GLN A 1220 -2.92 15.06 29.60
C GLN A 1220 -1.51 15.28 30.14
N SER A 1221 -0.93 16.42 29.78
CA SER A 1221 0.30 16.97 30.33
C SER A 1221 0.14 17.30 31.82
N ALA A 1222 1.21 17.15 32.58
CA ALA A 1222 1.30 17.64 33.96
C ALA A 1222 1.62 19.14 34.05
N GLY A 1223 1.88 19.80 32.92
CA GLY A 1223 2.17 21.23 32.83
C GLY A 1223 0.92 22.13 32.84
N SER A 1224 1.13 23.43 32.59
CA SER A 1224 0.06 24.45 32.54
C SER A 1224 -0.81 24.36 31.28
N VAL A 1225 -0.32 23.69 30.24
CA VAL A 1225 -1.01 23.45 28.97
C VAL A 1225 -1.20 21.95 28.82
N SER A 1226 -2.42 21.49 28.55
CA SER A 1226 -2.79 20.08 28.66
C SER A 1226 -2.24 19.18 27.55
N ASP A 1227 -1.95 19.72 26.37
CA ASP A 1227 -1.56 18.97 25.16
C ASP A 1227 -0.06 19.09 24.81
N ILE A 1228 0.70 19.86 25.58
CA ILE A 1228 2.15 20.03 25.40
C ILE A 1228 2.90 19.97 26.74
N VAL A 1229 4.05 19.31 26.70
CA VAL A 1229 5.06 19.30 27.76
C VAL A 1229 6.10 20.36 27.41
N THR A 1230 6.36 21.27 28.34
CA THR A 1230 7.43 22.28 28.24
C THR A 1230 8.32 22.17 29.46
N LEU A 1231 9.61 21.97 29.26
CA LEU A 1231 10.62 21.87 30.31
C LEU A 1231 11.85 22.71 29.94
N ASP A 1232 12.67 23.06 30.92
CA ASP A 1232 13.96 23.70 30.65
C ASP A 1232 14.95 22.67 30.10
N ALA A 1233 15.68 23.04 29.05
CA ALA A 1233 16.77 22.21 28.53
C ALA A 1233 17.98 22.29 29.46
N ALA A 1234 18.88 21.30 29.37
CA ALA A 1234 20.12 21.33 30.12
C ALA A 1234 20.94 22.59 29.79
N SER A 1235 21.37 23.33 30.81
CA SER A 1235 22.41 24.36 30.71
C SER A 1235 23.77 23.69 30.93
N GLY A 1236 24.60 23.60 29.90
CA GLY A 1236 25.90 22.93 29.99
C GLY A 1236 26.55 22.64 28.63
N ASP A 1237 27.87 22.41 28.69
CA ASP A 1237 28.82 22.14 27.60
C ASP A 1237 28.43 22.67 26.20
N VAL A 1238 28.61 23.98 26.04
CA VAL A 1238 28.63 24.69 24.74
C VAL A 1238 29.67 24.08 23.76
N ASP A 1239 30.58 23.25 24.28
CA ASP A 1239 31.62 22.53 23.54
C ASP A 1239 31.20 21.13 23.02
N THR A 1240 29.97 20.66 23.26
CA THR A 1240 29.45 19.54 22.46
C THR A 1240 29.22 20.08 21.07
N TYR A 1241 30.15 19.80 20.15
CA TYR A 1241 30.25 20.47 18.86
C TYR A 1241 29.01 20.30 17.94
N ARG A 1242 27.93 19.58 18.33
CA ARG A 1242 26.67 19.43 17.58
C ARG A 1242 25.42 19.13 18.42
N THR A 1243 24.32 19.81 18.08
CA THR A 1243 22.93 19.36 18.28
C THR A 1243 22.61 18.16 17.38
N SER A 1244 21.44 17.50 17.56
CA SER A 1244 20.99 16.38 16.71
C SER A 1244 21.30 16.63 15.23
N TRP A 1245 21.83 15.61 14.53
CA TRP A 1245 22.21 15.71 13.11
C TRP A 1245 21.02 16.01 12.17
N ARG A 1246 19.81 16.00 12.73
CA ARG A 1246 18.55 16.33 12.07
C ARG A 1246 18.07 17.77 12.33
N GLU A 1247 18.70 18.54 13.21
CA GLU A 1247 18.33 19.96 13.43
C GLU A 1247 18.97 20.92 12.41
N ASN A 1248 19.80 20.41 11.49
CA ASN A 1248 20.45 21.17 10.41
C ASN A 1248 19.75 21.01 9.04
N PHE A 1249 18.41 20.87 9.02
CA PHE A 1249 17.61 20.75 7.79
C PHE A 1249 16.78 21.99 7.52
#